data_AF-A0AAC8TF17-F1
#
_entry.id   AF-A0AAC8TF17-F1
#
_cell.length_a   1.000
_cell.length_b   1.000
_cell.length_c   1.000
_cell.angle_alpha   90.00
_cell.angle_beta   90.00
_cell.angle_gamma   90.00
#
_symmetry.space_group_name_H-M   'P 1'
#
loop_
_entity.id
_entity.type
_entity.pdbx_description
1 polymer ?
#
loop_
_entity_poly.entity_id
_entity_poly.type
_entity_poly.pdbx_seq_one_letter_code
_entity_poly.pdbx_strand_id
1 'polypeptide(L)'
;MADSPINDSICPEEGAVREALSGRFPETEVARLLAHAERCPSCSLLLVRSGTLSSSEEEPTNVVDSPAPLAAETPPEEVLPRGAVVGRYMVLEKLGAGGMGVVYAAYDPELDRKLALKLLHPGSEQVEKSGGQARLMREAQALARLAHPNVISIFDVGTWSGRVFLAMELVEGPSLRDWLKQGPRAWREVVDVFSAAGRGLAAAHAAGLVHRDFKPDNVLLGKDGRVRVLDFGLARPASATGESLPALGELDLSERGSPLDTPLTRVGLVIGTPAYMAPELYSGGVLDARSDQFSYCVALYEALYGERPHGRTPGPPSTWRTPEPPRDARVPASLRRLVLRGLEPQPEQRFPSMEALLEALGQTLPMSQRPWLVAAASLLLLSLGVGLPLQYRAQAEQPCRGGARHLEGLWDSARKESLGKAFHATGKSNADESWSRTAQVLDSYAQGWVSMHTEACEATRVRGEQSDEVLSLRMACLERRLHALQALTDVYSRADAALVDQAAKAAHALPTLDGCANVEALRATIRPPEDPATREKVGQLRLRLAEARALFDSGQFKPALERIRTLAGDAVALRYRPLESEVLELRGALEEKAGDFPASEATLRQAVWAAEAGRHDEVIASASARLVRSGMLQAEFEQGREWAEHTRAVLERMGGDDRIEAFVTNALGAILLREDRMEESLEHFRRVVALRQKVYPAEHPEVAAGFNNLGAALTKLRRYEEARQQLVQAQAIYEKALGPTHPETGNALHNLGRLSQHLADDAAALRYLRASLTARETGLGPEHPEVAATVGSMGDSYCDLRQYAECLASSERSMAIRTKAFGPKHTEISASVRRVAEALEGLGRKSEALVRFQESLRGSESVEPPYAPDVIAALVELAGALRARGRRAEALPHLQRALALAEKEMGKDAFETATALEGLGAWHLEGGQHRQALVHYQRALAIREKDSPPGHPDLFEPLAGVGRSQVALNAPAEAVAPLERALALAGSPRIAPETAADLRFLLARALWDAGTGRERARELATRAREVLLQAHQAPAASQVTAWLESHGGP
;
A
#
# COMPACT_ATOMS: atom_id res chain seq x y z
N MET A 1 -48.93 -50.68 -35.53
CA MET A 1 -48.50 -49.63 -34.59
C MET A 1 -47.58 -48.74 -35.39
N ALA A 2 -48.16 -47.74 -36.05
CA ALA A 2 -47.59 -46.85 -37.07
C ALA A 2 -48.14 -45.45 -36.73
N ASP A 3 -47.44 -44.33 -36.74
CA ASP A 3 -46.05 -43.99 -37.06
C ASP A 3 -45.50 -43.18 -35.88
N SER A 4 -44.42 -43.63 -35.25
CA SER A 4 -43.66 -42.79 -34.31
C SER A 4 -42.76 -41.88 -35.13
N PRO A 5 -42.81 -40.54 -34.98
CA PRO A 5 -41.99 -39.62 -35.78
C PRO A 5 -40.49 -39.68 -35.43
N ILE A 6 -40.14 -40.41 -34.36
CA ILE A 6 -38.77 -40.53 -33.85
C ILE A 6 -38.28 -41.96 -34.10
N ASN A 7 -37.60 -42.14 -35.23
CA ASN A 7 -36.98 -43.40 -35.61
C ASN A 7 -35.54 -43.44 -35.10
N ASP A 8 -35.17 -44.47 -34.32
CA ASP A 8 -33.86 -44.55 -33.65
C ASP A 8 -32.66 -44.49 -34.62
N SER A 9 -32.87 -44.84 -35.90
CA SER A 9 -31.83 -44.81 -36.93
C SER A 9 -31.76 -43.54 -37.78
N ILE A 10 -32.72 -42.60 -37.65
CA ILE A 10 -32.81 -41.40 -38.50
C ILE A 10 -33.09 -40.18 -37.62
N CYS A 11 -32.34 -39.09 -37.81
CA CYS A 11 -32.55 -37.86 -37.03
C CYS A 11 -33.99 -37.35 -37.19
N PRO A 12 -34.72 -37.08 -36.10
CA PRO A 12 -36.09 -36.58 -36.16
C PRO A 12 -36.12 -35.14 -36.70
N GLU A 13 -37.22 -34.79 -37.37
CA GLU A 13 -37.42 -33.42 -37.86
C GLU A 13 -37.52 -32.42 -36.70
N GLU A 14 -37.01 -31.21 -36.91
CA GLU A 14 -36.89 -30.16 -35.89
C GLU A 14 -38.22 -29.81 -35.20
N GLY A 15 -39.35 -29.96 -35.91
CA GLY A 15 -40.69 -29.80 -35.33
C GLY A 15 -40.99 -30.80 -34.21
N ALA A 16 -40.62 -32.08 -34.39
CA ALA A 16 -40.85 -33.13 -33.40
C ALA A 16 -39.98 -32.93 -32.14
N VAL A 17 -38.77 -32.39 -32.28
CA VAL A 17 -37.87 -32.05 -31.17
C VAL A 17 -38.45 -30.93 -30.31
N ARG A 18 -39.01 -29.89 -30.94
CA ARG A 18 -39.67 -28.79 -30.22
C ARG A 18 -40.94 -29.23 -29.51
N GLU A 19 -41.75 -30.06 -30.15
CA GLU A 19 -43.00 -30.55 -29.55
C GLU A 19 -42.72 -31.47 -28.35
N ALA A 20 -41.66 -32.30 -28.42
CA ALA A 20 -41.20 -33.12 -27.31
C ALA A 20 -40.77 -32.30 -26.09
N LEU A 21 -40.09 -31.17 -26.31
CA LEU A 21 -39.69 -30.24 -25.24
C LEU A 21 -40.86 -29.40 -24.68
N SER A 22 -42.01 -29.36 -25.35
CA SER A 22 -43.19 -28.63 -24.89
C SER A 22 -44.05 -29.37 -23.85
N GLY A 23 -43.62 -30.57 -23.43
CA GLY A 23 -44.32 -31.37 -22.42
C GLY A 23 -45.56 -32.12 -22.92
N ARG A 24 -45.79 -32.16 -24.23
CA ARG A 24 -46.97 -32.80 -24.86
C ARG A 24 -46.70 -34.18 -25.48
N PHE A 25 -45.46 -34.68 -25.45
CA PHE A 25 -45.13 -36.04 -25.88
C PHE A 25 -45.12 -37.04 -24.72
N PRO A 26 -45.46 -38.32 -24.98
CA PRO A 26 -45.28 -39.37 -24.00
C PRO A 26 -43.81 -39.47 -23.55
N GLU A 27 -43.56 -39.65 -22.25
CA GLU A 27 -42.21 -39.72 -21.67
C GLU A 27 -41.29 -40.73 -22.38
N THR A 28 -41.88 -41.81 -22.90
CA THR A 28 -41.14 -42.85 -23.65
C THR A 28 -40.54 -42.33 -24.96
N GLU A 29 -41.19 -41.37 -25.63
CA GLU A 29 -40.64 -40.77 -26.85
C GLU A 29 -39.62 -39.68 -26.56
N VAL A 30 -39.80 -38.92 -25.47
CA VAL A 30 -38.79 -37.97 -24.98
C VAL A 30 -37.51 -38.72 -24.58
N ALA A 31 -37.64 -39.85 -23.90
CA ALA A 31 -36.50 -40.70 -23.55
C ALA A 31 -35.78 -41.24 -24.79
N ARG A 32 -36.49 -41.60 -25.87
CA ARG A 32 -35.86 -42.00 -27.14
C ARG A 32 -35.14 -40.85 -27.83
N LEU A 33 -35.73 -39.65 -27.85
CA LEU A 33 -35.09 -38.46 -28.41
C LEU A 33 -33.79 -38.11 -27.68
N LEU A 34 -33.81 -38.15 -26.35
CA LEU A 34 -32.62 -37.90 -25.52
C LEU A 34 -31.55 -38.98 -25.74
N ALA A 35 -31.95 -40.26 -25.78
CA ALA A 35 -31.03 -41.36 -26.03
C ALA A 35 -30.42 -41.32 -27.45
N HIS A 36 -31.17 -40.86 -28.46
CA HIS A 36 -30.64 -40.62 -29.80
C HIS A 36 -29.69 -39.42 -29.82
N ALA A 37 -30.03 -38.32 -29.14
CA ALA A 37 -29.22 -37.11 -29.10
C ALA A 37 -27.89 -37.28 -28.34
N GLU A 38 -27.81 -38.18 -27.36
CA GLU A 38 -26.54 -38.57 -26.73
C GLU A 38 -25.52 -39.14 -27.74
N ARG A 39 -26.00 -39.67 -28.87
CA ARG A 39 -25.18 -40.32 -29.90
C ARG A 39 -25.14 -39.55 -31.22
N CYS A 40 -25.98 -38.54 -31.39
CA CYS A 40 -26.06 -37.70 -32.58
C CYS A 40 -25.73 -36.23 -32.22
N PRO A 41 -24.52 -35.73 -32.55
CA PRO A 41 -24.10 -34.38 -32.18
C PRO A 41 -25.01 -33.27 -32.71
N SER A 42 -25.57 -33.46 -33.92
CA SER A 42 -26.50 -32.50 -34.52
C SER A 42 -27.81 -32.37 -33.74
N CYS A 43 -28.35 -33.48 -33.21
CA CYS A 43 -29.57 -33.46 -32.39
C CYS A 43 -29.31 -32.93 -30.97
N SER A 44 -28.14 -33.21 -30.38
CA SER A 44 -27.73 -32.61 -29.10
C SER A 44 -27.65 -31.08 -29.18
N LEU A 45 -27.06 -30.55 -30.26
CA LEU A 45 -27.00 -29.11 -30.49
C LEU A 45 -28.38 -28.48 -30.68
N LEU A 46 -29.30 -29.19 -31.33
CA LEU A 46 -30.67 -28.75 -31.55
C LEU A 46 -31.50 -28.70 -30.25
N LEU A 47 -31.29 -29.66 -29.33
CA LEU A 47 -31.87 -29.66 -27.99
C LEU A 47 -31.34 -28.51 -27.11
N VAL A 48 -30.03 -28.27 -27.14
CA VAL A 48 -29.41 -27.17 -26.37
C VAL A 48 -29.90 -25.81 -26.87
N ARG A 49 -29.99 -25.62 -28.19
CA ARG A 49 -30.51 -24.37 -28.77
C ARG A 49 -32.01 -24.15 -28.48
N SER A 50 -32.78 -25.22 -28.38
CA SER A 50 -34.23 -25.13 -28.10
C SER A 50 -34.52 -24.95 -26.61
N GLY A 51 -33.59 -25.31 -25.72
CA GLY A 51 -33.70 -25.14 -24.27
C GLY A 51 -33.26 -23.77 -23.73
N THR A 52 -32.61 -22.92 -24.54
CA THR A 52 -32.06 -21.62 -24.11
C THR A 52 -32.91 -20.39 -24.46
N LEU A 53 -34.17 -20.58 -24.88
CA LEU A 53 -35.10 -19.47 -25.15
C LEU A 53 -36.34 -19.59 -24.26
N SER A 54 -36.23 -19.16 -22.99
CA SER A 54 -37.36 -18.57 -22.25
C SER A 54 -36.89 -17.92 -20.95
N SER A 55 -36.42 -16.68 -21.01
CA SER A 55 -36.57 -15.75 -19.88
C SER A 55 -36.49 -14.31 -20.36
N SER A 56 -37.66 -13.68 -20.56
CA SER A 56 -37.80 -12.23 -20.60
C SER A 56 -38.94 -11.82 -19.67
N GLU A 57 -38.58 -10.90 -18.76
CA GLU A 57 -39.39 -9.82 -18.15
C GLU A 57 -40.57 -10.19 -17.22
N GLU A 58 -40.49 -9.69 -15.97
CA GLU A 58 -41.45 -8.79 -15.28
C GLU A 58 -41.45 -8.97 -13.74
N GLU A 59 -41.22 -7.88 -13.01
CA GLU A 59 -41.73 -7.63 -11.64
C GLU A 59 -43.22 -7.17 -11.72
N PRO A 60 -44.05 -7.04 -10.65
CA PRO A 60 -43.85 -7.31 -9.21
C PRO A 60 -45.07 -8.01 -8.50
N THR A 61 -44.96 -8.18 -7.17
CA THR A 61 -46.00 -7.99 -6.11
C THR A 61 -46.36 -9.17 -5.16
N ASN A 62 -46.39 -8.80 -3.87
CA ASN A 62 -47.19 -9.28 -2.73
C ASN A 62 -46.78 -10.53 -1.90
N VAL A 63 -46.30 -10.21 -0.69
CA VAL A 63 -46.75 -10.65 0.66
C VAL A 63 -47.36 -12.06 0.79
N VAL A 64 -46.75 -12.92 1.64
CA VAL A 64 -47.36 -13.58 2.84
C VAL A 64 -46.27 -14.16 3.75
N ASP A 65 -46.54 -14.09 5.05
CA ASP A 65 -45.83 -14.55 6.25
C ASP A 65 -45.06 -15.89 6.22
N SER A 66 -43.95 -15.88 6.95
CA SER A 66 -43.10 -17.01 7.32
C SER A 66 -43.84 -18.15 8.04
N PRO A 67 -43.42 -19.41 7.79
CA PRO A 67 -43.29 -20.41 8.83
C PRO A 67 -41.81 -20.62 9.23
N ALA A 68 -41.63 -20.99 10.49
CA ALA A 68 -40.39 -21.14 11.23
C ALA A 68 -39.29 -21.99 10.54
N PRO A 69 -38.01 -21.76 10.86
CA PRO A 69 -36.90 -22.49 10.26
C PRO A 69 -36.96 -23.97 10.63
N LEU A 70 -37.21 -24.81 9.63
CA LEU A 70 -36.90 -26.23 9.67
C LEU A 70 -35.40 -26.40 9.82
N ALA A 71 -35.01 -27.30 10.71
CA ALA A 71 -33.63 -27.57 11.11
C ALA A 71 -32.73 -27.75 9.88
N ALA A 72 -31.61 -27.03 9.87
CA ALA A 72 -30.56 -27.19 8.88
C ALA A 72 -30.06 -28.64 8.87
N GLU A 73 -30.49 -29.40 7.86
CA GLU A 73 -29.80 -30.60 7.45
C GLU A 73 -28.38 -30.20 7.02
N THR A 74 -27.40 -30.85 7.63
CA THR A 74 -25.98 -30.61 7.38
C THR A 74 -25.67 -31.04 5.94
N PRO A 75 -25.07 -30.20 5.07
CA PRO A 75 -24.79 -30.60 3.71
C PRO A 75 -23.74 -31.74 3.70
N PRO A 76 -23.87 -32.73 2.81
CA PRO A 76 -22.90 -33.81 2.70
C PRO A 76 -21.54 -33.28 2.24
N GLU A 77 -20.46 -33.81 2.83
CA GLU A 77 -19.07 -33.43 2.58
C GLU A 77 -18.71 -33.66 1.09
N GLU A 78 -18.69 -32.60 0.28
CA GLU A 78 -18.27 -32.65 -1.13
C GLU A 78 -16.78 -33.01 -1.22
N VAL A 79 -16.49 -34.28 -1.51
CA VAL A 79 -15.14 -34.76 -1.83
C VAL A 79 -14.87 -34.51 -3.31
N LEU A 80 -13.81 -33.75 -3.61
CA LEU A 80 -13.43 -33.45 -5.00
C LEU A 80 -12.95 -34.73 -5.72
N PRO A 81 -13.47 -35.04 -6.93
CA PRO A 81 -13.02 -36.20 -7.69
C PRO A 81 -11.61 -35.98 -8.28
N ARG A 82 -10.91 -37.07 -8.60
CA ARG A 82 -9.63 -37.03 -9.32
C ARG A 82 -9.82 -36.34 -10.67
N GLY A 83 -8.98 -35.35 -10.96
CA GLY A 83 -9.07 -34.49 -12.14
C GLY A 83 -9.83 -33.17 -11.91
N ALA A 84 -10.46 -32.98 -10.74
CA ALA A 84 -11.06 -31.69 -10.39
C ALA A 84 -9.99 -30.59 -10.34
N VAL A 85 -10.36 -29.37 -10.73
CA VAL A 85 -9.45 -28.21 -10.79
C VAL A 85 -9.83 -27.19 -9.73
N VAL A 86 -8.88 -26.84 -8.86
CA VAL A 86 -8.99 -25.81 -7.82
C VAL A 86 -7.96 -24.72 -8.10
N GLY A 87 -8.41 -23.57 -8.60
CA GLY A 87 -7.51 -22.57 -9.17
C GLY A 87 -6.81 -23.12 -10.42
N ARG A 88 -5.48 -23.20 -10.40
CA ARG A 88 -4.67 -23.89 -11.43
C ARG A 88 -4.34 -25.35 -11.10
N TYR A 89 -4.64 -25.80 -9.89
CA TYR A 89 -4.19 -27.09 -9.36
C TYR A 89 -5.14 -28.21 -9.73
N MET A 90 -4.60 -29.30 -10.28
CA MET A 90 -5.37 -30.50 -10.62
C MET A 90 -5.30 -31.51 -9.48
N VAL A 91 -6.45 -31.87 -8.90
CA VAL A 91 -6.57 -32.85 -7.81
C VAL A 91 -6.22 -34.25 -8.31
N LEU A 92 -5.28 -34.91 -7.64
CA LEU A 92 -4.87 -36.29 -7.93
C LEU A 92 -5.60 -37.29 -7.03
N GLU A 93 -5.53 -37.10 -5.71
CA GLU A 93 -6.16 -37.98 -4.73
C GLU A 93 -6.35 -37.27 -3.38
N LYS A 94 -7.27 -37.76 -2.54
CA LYS A 94 -7.50 -37.24 -1.18
C LYS A 94 -6.47 -37.86 -0.23
N LEU A 95 -5.69 -37.02 0.46
CA LEU A 95 -4.69 -37.45 1.44
C LEU A 95 -5.27 -37.55 2.86
N GLY A 96 -6.25 -36.71 3.20
CA GLY A 96 -6.90 -36.75 4.51
C GLY A 96 -7.97 -35.67 4.67
N ALA A 97 -8.82 -35.80 5.69
CA ALA A 97 -9.78 -34.78 6.11
C ALA A 97 -9.67 -34.55 7.61
N GLY A 98 -9.76 -33.30 8.04
CA GLY A 98 -9.71 -32.91 9.44
C GLY A 98 -10.70 -31.78 9.75
N GLY A 99 -10.74 -31.35 11.02
CA GLY A 99 -11.71 -30.36 11.49
C GLY A 99 -11.62 -28.96 10.86
N MET A 100 -10.57 -28.68 10.08
CA MET A 100 -10.39 -27.39 9.40
C MET A 100 -10.52 -27.48 7.87
N GLY A 101 -10.62 -28.68 7.28
CA GLY A 101 -10.70 -28.84 5.83
C GLY A 101 -10.23 -30.21 5.33
N VAL A 102 -10.18 -30.33 4.00
CA VAL A 102 -9.75 -31.55 3.30
C VAL A 102 -8.43 -31.29 2.58
N VAL A 103 -7.48 -32.22 2.69
CA VAL A 103 -6.16 -32.15 2.03
C VAL A 103 -6.11 -33.15 0.89
N TYR A 104 -5.68 -32.69 -0.28
CA TYR A 104 -5.53 -33.46 -1.51
C TYR A 104 -4.06 -33.45 -1.95
N ALA A 105 -3.59 -34.52 -2.59
CA ALA A 105 -2.43 -34.44 -3.45
C ALA A 105 -2.88 -33.79 -4.76
N ALA A 106 -2.16 -32.78 -5.23
CA ALA A 106 -2.48 -32.06 -6.46
C ALA A 106 -1.24 -31.90 -7.33
N TYR A 107 -1.46 -31.70 -8.63
CA TYR A 107 -0.44 -31.39 -9.61
C TYR A 107 -0.56 -29.94 -10.06
N ASP A 108 0.58 -29.25 -10.07
CA ASP A 108 0.72 -27.90 -10.60
C ASP A 108 1.21 -27.97 -12.05
N PRO A 109 0.37 -27.67 -13.05
CA PRO A 109 0.73 -27.79 -14.46
C PRO A 109 1.69 -26.71 -14.94
N GLU A 110 1.80 -25.58 -14.24
CA GLU A 110 2.70 -24.48 -14.62
C GLU A 110 4.13 -24.72 -14.11
N LEU A 111 4.26 -25.36 -12.94
CA LEU A 111 5.55 -25.64 -12.30
C LEU A 111 6.00 -27.11 -12.40
N ASP A 112 5.23 -27.96 -13.08
CA ASP A 112 5.46 -29.40 -13.27
C ASP A 112 5.87 -30.12 -11.97
N ARG A 113 5.03 -30.02 -10.93
CA ARG A 113 5.30 -30.63 -9.62
C ARG A 113 4.05 -31.10 -8.89
N LYS A 114 4.24 -32.06 -7.98
CA LYS A 114 3.23 -32.51 -7.02
C LYS A 114 3.30 -31.70 -5.73
N LEU A 115 2.14 -31.39 -5.15
CA LEU A 115 2.00 -30.65 -3.90
C LEU A 115 0.81 -31.12 -3.08
N ALA A 116 0.72 -30.68 -1.82
CA ALA A 116 -0.45 -30.88 -0.99
C ALA A 116 -1.36 -29.65 -1.10
N LEU A 117 -2.63 -29.84 -1.41
CA LEU A 117 -3.63 -28.79 -1.54
C LEU A 117 -4.67 -28.94 -0.42
N LYS A 118 -4.68 -28.02 0.53
CA LYS A 118 -5.64 -28.00 1.64
C LYS A 118 -6.78 -27.04 1.32
N LEU A 119 -8.00 -27.54 1.26
CA LEU A 119 -9.21 -26.75 1.08
C LEU A 119 -9.95 -26.62 2.41
N LEU A 120 -10.07 -25.40 2.92
CA LEU A 120 -10.70 -25.16 4.22
C LEU A 120 -12.23 -25.32 4.14
N HIS A 121 -12.86 -25.74 5.23
CA HIS A 121 -14.33 -25.84 5.29
C HIS A 121 -14.97 -24.43 5.22
N PRO A 122 -16.16 -24.28 4.61
CA PRO A 122 -16.89 -23.02 4.65
C PRO A 122 -17.20 -22.66 6.11
N GLY A 123 -16.93 -21.40 6.50
CA GLY A 123 -17.25 -20.92 7.83
C GLY A 123 -18.76 -20.84 8.04
N SER A 124 -19.24 -20.98 9.28
CA SER A 124 -20.65 -20.71 9.62
C SER A 124 -21.04 -19.30 9.18
N GLU A 125 -22.26 -19.10 8.66
CA GLU A 125 -22.79 -17.82 8.14
C GLU A 125 -22.60 -16.59 9.06
N GLN A 126 -22.36 -16.78 10.36
CA GLN A 126 -22.04 -15.70 11.31
C GLN A 126 -20.61 -15.12 11.16
N VAL A 127 -19.66 -15.85 10.56
CA VAL A 127 -18.24 -15.43 10.40
C VAL A 127 -18.04 -14.58 9.13
N GLU A 128 -18.90 -14.74 8.13
CA GLU A 128 -18.87 -13.92 6.91
C GLU A 128 -19.25 -12.46 7.17
N LYS A 129 -20.11 -12.20 8.16
CA LYS A 129 -20.49 -10.83 8.56
C LYS A 129 -19.41 -10.06 9.35
N SER A 130 -18.33 -10.72 9.78
CA SER A 130 -17.34 -10.14 10.72
C SER A 130 -15.90 -10.07 10.16
N GLY A 131 -15.70 -10.26 8.85
CA GLY A 131 -14.38 -10.11 8.22
C GLY A 131 -13.40 -11.26 8.49
N GLY A 132 -13.92 -12.43 8.89
CA GLY A 132 -13.11 -13.62 9.21
C GLY A 132 -12.28 -14.16 8.04
N GLN A 133 -12.79 -14.07 6.80
CA GLN A 133 -12.08 -14.53 5.61
C GLN A 133 -10.85 -13.66 5.29
N ALA A 134 -10.96 -12.33 5.44
CA ALA A 134 -9.83 -11.40 5.23
C ALA A 134 -8.73 -11.57 6.29
N ARG A 135 -9.09 -12.00 7.50
CA ARG A 135 -8.13 -12.35 8.54
C ARG A 135 -7.44 -13.69 8.27
N LEU A 136 -8.20 -14.72 7.95
CA LEU A 136 -7.70 -16.04 7.56
C LEU A 136 -6.70 -15.93 6.40
N MET A 137 -7.01 -15.06 5.43
CA MET A 137 -6.10 -14.75 4.32
C MET A 137 -4.81 -14.06 4.78
N ARG A 138 -4.88 -13.10 5.73
CA ARG A 138 -3.69 -12.43 6.28
C ARG A 138 -2.78 -13.40 7.06
N GLU A 139 -3.35 -14.28 7.87
CA GLU A 139 -2.58 -15.28 8.61
C GLU A 139 -1.96 -16.31 7.65
N ALA A 140 -2.67 -16.71 6.59
CA ALA A 140 -2.16 -17.62 5.56
C ALA A 140 -1.04 -16.98 4.72
N GLN A 141 -1.16 -15.69 4.39
CA GLN A 141 -0.10 -14.92 3.74
C GLN A 141 1.13 -14.74 4.64
N ALA A 142 0.95 -14.57 5.95
CA ALA A 142 2.06 -14.50 6.91
C ALA A 142 2.82 -15.82 6.98
N LEU A 143 2.12 -16.96 6.99
CA LEU A 143 2.75 -18.29 6.93
C LEU A 143 3.46 -18.55 5.60
N ALA A 144 2.92 -18.07 4.48
CA ALA A 144 3.56 -18.22 3.16
C ALA A 144 4.89 -17.45 3.06
N ARG A 145 5.12 -16.45 3.92
CA ARG A 145 6.40 -15.71 4.00
C ARG A 145 7.41 -16.37 4.96
N LEU A 146 6.97 -17.31 5.79
CA LEU A 146 7.82 -17.99 6.77
C LEU A 146 8.56 -19.16 6.11
N ALA A 147 9.82 -18.95 5.74
CA ALA A 147 10.70 -20.00 5.25
C ALA A 147 11.59 -20.54 6.38
N HIS A 148 11.30 -21.74 6.89
CA HIS A 148 12.11 -22.38 7.92
C HIS A 148 12.16 -23.91 7.72
N PRO A 149 13.31 -24.58 7.87
CA PRO A 149 13.45 -26.03 7.62
C PRO A 149 12.56 -26.92 8.50
N ASN A 150 12.05 -26.39 9.62
CA ASN A 150 11.13 -27.09 10.51
C ASN A 150 9.67 -26.64 10.44
N VAL A 151 9.30 -25.83 9.44
CA VAL A 151 7.93 -25.38 9.19
C VAL A 151 7.55 -25.78 7.77
N ILE A 152 6.29 -26.22 7.57
CA ILE A 152 5.80 -26.56 6.23
C ILE A 152 5.80 -25.33 5.32
N SER A 153 6.34 -25.48 4.11
CA SER A 153 6.36 -24.40 3.14
C SER A 153 5.02 -24.27 2.41
N ILE A 154 4.48 -23.06 2.34
CA ILE A 154 3.26 -22.75 1.58
C ILE A 154 3.68 -22.03 0.29
N PHE A 155 3.27 -22.57 -0.85
CA PHE A 155 3.61 -22.05 -2.17
C PHE A 155 2.59 -21.07 -2.72
N ASP A 156 1.31 -21.27 -2.38
CA ASP A 156 0.21 -20.46 -2.90
C ASP A 156 -0.97 -20.47 -1.92
N VAL A 157 -1.72 -19.37 -1.90
CA VAL A 157 -2.93 -19.21 -1.09
C VAL A 157 -3.94 -18.45 -1.93
N GLY A 158 -5.16 -18.96 -2.05
CA GLY A 158 -6.21 -18.31 -2.81
C GLY A 158 -7.60 -18.64 -2.32
N THR A 159 -8.59 -18.20 -3.10
CA THR A 159 -10.00 -18.52 -2.86
C THR A 159 -10.56 -19.28 -4.06
N TRP A 160 -11.37 -20.29 -3.80
CA TRP A 160 -12.06 -21.09 -4.81
C TRP A 160 -13.45 -21.46 -4.27
N SER A 161 -14.50 -21.08 -5.02
CA SER A 161 -15.90 -21.28 -4.64
C SER A 161 -16.22 -20.81 -3.21
N GLY A 162 -15.75 -19.61 -2.84
CA GLY A 162 -15.95 -19.02 -1.51
C GLY A 162 -15.08 -19.62 -0.39
N ARG A 163 -14.30 -20.67 -0.66
CA ARG A 163 -13.44 -21.35 0.32
C ARG A 163 -11.98 -20.95 0.12
N VAL A 164 -11.22 -20.83 1.21
CA VAL A 164 -9.77 -20.59 1.13
C VAL A 164 -9.05 -21.91 0.86
N PHE A 165 -8.13 -21.92 -0.10
CA PHE A 165 -7.22 -23.04 -0.34
C PHE A 165 -5.77 -22.65 -0.03
N LEU A 166 -4.97 -23.63 0.37
CA LEU A 166 -3.52 -23.51 0.58
C LEU A 166 -2.80 -24.59 -0.22
N ALA A 167 -1.91 -24.20 -1.13
CA ALA A 167 -1.00 -25.11 -1.80
C ALA A 167 0.32 -25.13 -1.04
N MET A 168 0.72 -26.29 -0.55
CA MET A 168 1.87 -26.47 0.34
C MET A 168 2.75 -27.64 -0.07
N GLU A 169 3.95 -27.70 0.49
CA GLU A 169 4.88 -28.81 0.31
C GLU A 169 4.19 -30.16 0.59
N LEU A 170 4.31 -31.10 -0.35
CA LEU A 170 3.87 -32.48 -0.13
C LEU A 170 4.96 -33.24 0.62
N VAL A 171 4.70 -33.55 1.89
CA VAL A 171 5.64 -34.29 2.73
C VAL A 171 5.26 -35.76 2.79
N GLU A 172 6.11 -36.61 2.23
CA GLU A 172 5.95 -38.05 2.33
C GLU A 172 6.61 -38.56 3.62
N GLY A 173 5.79 -38.95 4.61
CA GLY A 173 6.27 -39.53 5.87
C GLY A 173 5.19 -39.59 6.95
N PRO A 174 5.41 -40.34 8.04
CA PRO A 174 4.43 -40.48 9.12
C PRO A 174 4.31 -39.19 9.94
N SER A 175 3.16 -39.01 10.59
CA SER A 175 3.02 -38.02 11.65
C SER A 175 3.90 -38.37 12.86
N LEU A 176 4.22 -37.40 13.71
CA LEU A 176 4.95 -37.64 14.96
C LEU A 176 4.16 -38.59 15.86
N ARG A 177 2.82 -38.54 15.86
CA ARG A 177 1.98 -39.52 16.56
C ARG A 177 2.20 -40.95 16.04
N ASP A 178 2.20 -41.14 14.73
CA ASP A 178 2.37 -42.47 14.13
C ASP A 178 3.80 -42.99 14.35
N TRP A 179 4.79 -42.11 14.27
CA TRP A 179 6.19 -42.44 14.54
C TRP A 179 6.40 -42.92 15.99
N LEU A 180 5.71 -42.31 16.97
CA LEU A 180 5.70 -42.75 18.36
C LEU A 180 4.99 -44.11 18.56
N LYS A 181 3.98 -44.43 17.75
CA LYS A 181 3.26 -45.72 17.81
C LYS A 181 4.03 -46.90 17.21
N GLN A 182 4.98 -46.64 16.31
CA GLN A 182 5.73 -47.69 15.60
C GLN A 182 6.66 -48.52 16.51
N GLY A 183 6.98 -48.03 17.71
CA GLY A 183 7.77 -48.78 18.69
C GLY A 183 8.37 -47.89 19.78
N PRO A 184 8.88 -48.48 20.88
CA PRO A 184 9.51 -47.73 21.96
C PRO A 184 10.76 -46.98 21.48
N ARG A 185 10.86 -45.68 21.81
CA ARG A 185 11.96 -44.79 21.40
C ARG A 185 12.87 -44.48 22.58
N ALA A 186 14.15 -44.28 22.29
CA ALA A 186 15.06 -43.74 23.30
C ALA A 186 14.69 -42.28 23.57
N TRP A 187 14.73 -41.85 24.83
CA TRP A 187 14.38 -40.47 25.21
C TRP A 187 15.18 -39.41 24.44
N ARG A 188 16.43 -39.72 24.03
CA ARG A 188 17.27 -38.82 23.22
C ARG A 188 16.70 -38.60 21.83
N GLU A 189 16.30 -39.69 21.17
CA GLU A 189 15.68 -39.65 19.84
C GLU A 189 14.38 -38.83 19.87
N VAL A 190 13.59 -39.00 20.93
CA VAL A 190 12.40 -38.18 21.17
C VAL A 190 12.75 -36.70 21.32
N VAL A 191 13.73 -36.36 22.18
CA VAL A 191 14.14 -34.96 22.40
C VAL A 191 14.72 -34.31 21.15
N ASP A 192 15.45 -35.05 20.31
CA ASP A 192 16.02 -34.52 19.06
C ASP A 192 14.91 -34.13 18.06
N VAL A 193 13.91 -35.01 17.89
CA VAL A 193 12.75 -34.74 17.02
C VAL A 193 11.90 -33.59 17.56
N PHE A 194 11.65 -33.56 18.87
CA PHE A 194 10.92 -32.47 19.50
C PHE A 194 11.70 -31.15 19.44
N SER A 195 13.02 -31.18 19.55
CA SER A 195 13.87 -29.99 19.41
C SER A 195 13.81 -29.42 17.99
N ALA A 196 13.70 -30.27 16.97
CA ALA A 196 13.43 -29.83 15.60
C ALA A 196 12.04 -29.19 15.46
N ALA A 197 10.99 -29.82 16.01
CA ALA A 197 9.65 -29.23 16.02
C ALA A 197 9.59 -27.88 16.78
N GLY A 198 10.27 -27.79 17.93
CA GLY A 198 10.34 -26.58 18.73
C GLY A 198 11.10 -25.46 18.02
N ARG A 199 12.14 -25.75 17.24
CA ARG A 199 12.78 -24.75 16.35
C ARG A 199 11.81 -24.18 15.33
N GLY A 200 10.88 -25.01 14.83
CA GLY A 200 9.78 -24.56 13.97
C GLY A 200 8.82 -23.60 14.69
N LEU A 201 8.44 -23.91 15.93
CA LEU A 201 7.62 -23.01 16.75
C LEU A 201 8.32 -21.68 17.07
N ALA A 202 9.59 -21.74 17.47
CA ALA A 202 10.43 -20.57 17.71
C ALA A 202 10.50 -19.64 16.48
N ALA A 203 10.72 -20.20 15.29
CA ALA A 203 10.73 -19.44 14.04
C ALA A 203 9.37 -18.77 13.74
N ALA A 204 8.26 -19.46 14.02
CA ALA A 204 6.93 -18.86 13.88
C ALA A 204 6.67 -17.74 14.91
N HIS A 205 7.10 -17.91 16.16
CA HIS A 205 7.00 -16.88 17.21
C HIS A 205 7.78 -15.63 16.85
N ALA A 206 9.00 -15.78 16.29
CA ALA A 206 9.80 -14.66 15.79
C ALA A 206 9.12 -13.90 14.63
N ALA A 207 8.27 -14.58 13.85
CA ALA A 207 7.42 -13.98 12.83
C ALA A 207 6.06 -13.47 13.36
N GLY A 208 5.85 -13.47 14.69
CA GLY A 208 4.62 -12.99 15.33
C GLY A 208 3.44 -13.95 15.23
N LEU A 209 3.67 -15.22 14.88
CA LEU A 209 2.64 -16.24 14.71
C LEU A 209 2.65 -17.21 15.89
N VAL A 210 1.48 -17.43 16.50
CA VAL A 210 1.27 -18.42 17.58
C VAL A 210 0.46 -19.59 17.01
N HIS A 211 0.90 -20.83 17.25
CA HIS A 211 0.32 -22.03 16.66
C HIS A 211 -1.06 -22.38 17.24
N ARG A 212 -1.24 -22.30 18.57
CA ARG A 212 -2.50 -22.48 19.33
C ARG A 212 -3.10 -23.89 19.38
N ASP A 213 -2.60 -24.85 18.60
CA ASP A 213 -3.04 -26.26 18.60
C ASP A 213 -1.86 -27.21 18.35
N PHE A 214 -0.72 -26.98 19.02
CA PHE A 214 0.43 -27.86 18.85
C PHE A 214 0.15 -29.24 19.46
N LYS A 215 0.31 -30.30 18.65
CA LYS A 215 0.15 -31.70 19.04
C LYS A 215 0.93 -32.62 18.09
N PRO A 216 1.22 -33.88 18.48
CA PRO A 216 1.98 -34.81 17.63
C PRO A 216 1.36 -35.08 16.24
N ASP A 217 0.07 -34.88 16.05
CA ASP A 217 -0.59 -35.04 14.75
C ASP A 217 -0.23 -33.91 13.76
N ASN A 218 0.13 -32.73 14.27
CA ASN A 218 0.46 -31.54 13.48
C ASN A 218 1.97 -31.45 13.20
N VAL A 219 2.70 -32.56 13.30
CA VAL A 219 4.14 -32.62 13.00
C VAL A 219 4.39 -33.82 12.10
N LEU A 220 5.02 -33.60 10.93
CA LEU A 220 5.40 -34.68 10.01
C LEU A 220 6.91 -34.92 10.02
N LEU A 221 7.29 -36.20 9.90
CA LEU A 221 8.68 -36.62 9.72
C LEU A 221 8.86 -37.06 8.26
N GLY A 222 9.46 -36.20 7.44
CA GLY A 222 9.71 -36.53 6.04
C GLY A 222 10.72 -37.66 5.86
N LYS A 223 10.64 -38.39 4.74
CA LYS A 223 11.66 -39.38 4.34
C LYS A 223 13.07 -38.81 4.22
N ASP A 224 13.18 -37.49 4.06
CA ASP A 224 14.44 -36.73 4.07
C ASP A 224 15.04 -36.52 5.47
N GLY A 225 14.40 -37.05 6.51
CA GLY A 225 14.83 -36.93 7.90
C GLY A 225 14.48 -35.59 8.55
N ARG A 226 13.75 -34.70 7.86
CA ARG A 226 13.36 -33.39 8.39
C ARG A 226 11.99 -33.43 9.06
N VAL A 227 11.90 -32.77 10.21
CA VAL A 227 10.67 -32.58 10.99
C VAL A 227 10.01 -31.28 10.55
N ARG A 228 8.72 -31.31 10.19
CA ARG A 228 7.95 -30.13 9.75
C ARG A 228 6.71 -29.95 10.62
N VAL A 229 6.56 -28.77 11.20
CA VAL A 229 5.33 -28.38 11.90
C VAL A 229 4.30 -27.91 10.88
N LEU A 230 3.10 -28.46 10.99
CA LEU A 230 1.92 -28.17 10.15
C LEU A 230 0.94 -27.27 10.91
N ASP A 231 -0.04 -26.72 10.19
CA ASP A 231 -1.32 -26.27 10.78
C ASP A 231 -1.21 -25.21 11.90
N PHE A 232 -0.43 -24.16 11.68
CA PHE A 232 -0.53 -22.93 12.47
C PHE A 232 -1.97 -22.40 12.39
N GLY A 233 -2.58 -22.06 13.53
CA GLY A 233 -4.03 -21.94 13.72
C GLY A 233 -4.75 -20.86 12.91
N LEU A 234 -4.84 -21.07 11.60
CA LEU A 234 -5.40 -20.15 10.61
C LEU A 234 -6.90 -19.86 10.82
N ALA A 235 -7.65 -20.77 11.44
CA ALA A 235 -9.11 -20.75 11.39
C ALA A 235 -9.82 -20.32 12.68
N ARG A 236 -9.32 -19.35 13.48
CA ARG A 236 -10.14 -18.78 14.59
C ARG A 236 -9.99 -17.28 14.88
N PRO A 237 -11.10 -16.62 15.29
CA PRO A 237 -11.08 -15.24 15.74
C PRO A 237 -10.42 -15.13 17.12
N ALA A 238 -9.33 -14.39 17.22
CA ALA A 238 -8.77 -13.83 18.45
C ALA A 238 -8.19 -12.44 18.14
N SER A 239 -8.86 -11.37 18.55
CA SER A 239 -8.51 -9.95 18.34
C SER A 239 -6.99 -9.72 18.35
N ALA A 240 -6.44 -9.00 17.36
CA ALA A 240 -5.03 -8.63 17.31
C ALA A 240 -4.67 -7.45 18.24
N THR A 241 -5.51 -7.21 19.23
CA THR A 241 -5.33 -6.29 20.36
C THR A 241 -5.43 -7.17 21.59
N GLY A 242 -4.55 -7.00 22.58
CA GLY A 242 -4.48 -7.82 23.80
C GLY A 242 -5.72 -7.76 24.70
N GLU A 243 -6.89 -8.11 24.16
CA GLU A 243 -8.16 -8.22 24.86
C GLU A 243 -8.45 -9.68 25.17
N SER A 244 -8.86 -9.90 26.42
CA SER A 244 -9.24 -11.18 27.00
C SER A 244 -10.38 -11.85 26.23
N LEU A 245 -10.29 -13.16 26.02
CA LEU A 245 -11.42 -13.99 25.62
C LEU A 245 -12.39 -14.17 26.82
N PRO A 246 -13.67 -14.48 26.62
CA PRO A 246 -14.57 -14.83 27.72
C PRO A 246 -14.13 -16.15 28.38
N ALA A 247 -14.18 -16.23 29.72
CA ALA A 247 -13.86 -17.46 30.46
C ALA A 247 -14.89 -18.57 30.16
N LEU A 248 -14.43 -19.81 29.94
CA LEU A 248 -15.27 -20.98 29.64
C LEU A 248 -16.10 -21.48 30.86
N GLY A 249 -16.11 -20.75 31.98
CA GLY A 249 -16.65 -21.16 33.27
C GLY A 249 -18.12 -20.82 33.56
N GLU A 250 -18.82 -20.09 32.67
CA GLU A 250 -20.21 -19.64 32.89
C GLU A 250 -21.24 -20.33 31.97
N LEU A 251 -21.06 -21.62 31.66
CA LEU A 251 -22.06 -22.41 30.93
C LEU A 251 -22.61 -23.53 31.84
N ASP A 252 -23.93 -23.49 32.05
CA ASP A 252 -24.71 -24.40 32.89
C ASP A 252 -24.64 -25.84 32.35
N LEU A 253 -23.96 -26.72 33.08
CA LEU A 253 -23.81 -28.15 32.79
C LEU A 253 -24.79 -28.97 33.63
N SER A 254 -26.08 -28.87 33.32
CA SER A 254 -27.13 -29.60 34.03
C SER A 254 -28.08 -30.38 33.10
N GLU A 255 -27.56 -31.19 32.17
CA GLU A 255 -28.34 -32.31 31.62
C GLU A 255 -27.51 -33.61 31.51
N ARG A 256 -28.03 -34.65 32.15
CA ARG A 256 -27.43 -35.99 32.26
C ARG A 256 -27.71 -36.79 30.99
N GLY A 257 -26.66 -37.19 30.26
CA GLY A 257 -26.71 -38.13 29.13
C GLY A 257 -25.36 -38.85 28.94
N SER A 258 -25.40 -40.12 28.52
CA SER A 258 -24.31 -41.12 28.54
C SER A 258 -23.06 -40.78 27.67
N PRO A 259 -21.82 -41.21 28.01
CA PRO A 259 -20.58 -40.55 27.56
C PRO A 259 -19.96 -41.02 26.23
N LEU A 260 -20.67 -41.69 25.31
CA LEU A 260 -19.98 -42.38 24.20
C LEU A 260 -20.45 -42.14 22.76
N ASP A 261 -21.60 -41.52 22.47
CA ASP A 261 -22.00 -41.28 21.06
C ASP A 261 -22.92 -40.07 20.94
N THR A 262 -22.36 -38.86 20.81
CA THR A 262 -23.05 -37.70 20.20
C THR A 262 -22.03 -36.62 19.81
N PRO A 263 -22.06 -36.06 18.58
CA PRO A 263 -21.27 -34.89 18.23
C PRO A 263 -21.87 -33.68 18.97
N LEU A 264 -21.13 -33.12 19.93
CA LEU A 264 -21.54 -31.94 20.70
C LEU A 264 -21.67 -30.70 19.79
N THR A 265 -22.83 -30.54 19.17
CA THR A 265 -23.33 -29.27 18.65
C THR A 265 -24.14 -28.58 19.74
N ARG A 266 -23.59 -27.51 20.32
CA ARG A 266 -24.26 -26.21 20.57
C ARG A 266 -23.31 -25.26 21.34
N VAL A 267 -23.10 -24.09 20.73
CA VAL A 267 -22.15 -23.01 21.06
C VAL A 267 -20.69 -23.33 20.66
N GLY A 268 -20.30 -22.83 19.48
CA GLY A 268 -19.02 -23.08 18.81
C GLY A 268 -17.77 -22.46 19.44
N LEU A 269 -17.51 -22.73 20.72
CA LEU A 269 -16.39 -22.15 21.48
C LEU A 269 -15.36 -23.15 22.06
N VAL A 270 -15.52 -24.45 21.85
CA VAL A 270 -14.50 -25.44 22.28
C VAL A 270 -14.17 -26.41 21.15
N ILE A 271 -13.12 -26.12 20.38
CA ILE A 271 -12.63 -27.06 19.35
C ILE A 271 -11.08 -27.11 19.38
N GLY A 272 -10.52 -27.96 20.22
CA GLY A 272 -9.15 -28.45 20.08
C GLY A 272 -9.11 -29.80 20.75
N THR A 273 -7.98 -30.51 20.75
CA THR A 273 -7.89 -31.71 21.60
C THR A 273 -7.67 -31.24 23.04
N PRO A 274 -8.67 -31.30 23.95
CA PRO A 274 -8.61 -30.62 25.26
C PRO A 274 -7.38 -31.01 26.09
N ALA A 275 -6.82 -32.19 25.80
CA ALA A 275 -5.64 -32.75 26.43
C ALA A 275 -4.33 -31.96 26.26
N TYR A 276 -4.18 -31.11 25.23
CA TYR A 276 -2.95 -30.32 25.00
C TYR A 276 -3.12 -28.82 25.26
N MET A 277 -4.33 -28.36 25.57
CA MET A 277 -4.64 -26.94 25.70
C MET A 277 -3.98 -26.31 26.92
N ALA A 278 -3.44 -25.11 26.74
CA ALA A 278 -2.90 -24.31 27.83
C ALA A 278 -4.02 -23.79 28.77
N PRO A 279 -3.77 -23.68 30.09
CA PRO A 279 -4.79 -23.30 31.07
C PRO A 279 -5.39 -21.91 30.82
N GLU A 280 -4.60 -20.96 30.32
CA GLU A 280 -5.06 -19.62 29.94
C GLU A 280 -6.17 -19.63 28.87
N LEU A 281 -6.26 -20.68 28.04
CA LEU A 281 -7.33 -20.84 27.06
C LEU A 281 -8.69 -21.11 27.72
N TYR A 282 -8.72 -21.74 28.91
CA TYR A 282 -9.94 -21.99 29.67
C TYR A 282 -10.44 -20.75 30.41
N SER A 283 -9.50 -19.91 30.87
CA SER A 283 -9.79 -18.69 31.63
C SER A 283 -10.05 -17.46 30.76
N GLY A 284 -9.93 -17.60 29.43
CA GLY A 284 -10.06 -16.48 28.51
C GLY A 284 -8.86 -15.53 28.50
N GLY A 285 -7.69 -16.00 28.91
CA GLY A 285 -6.46 -15.20 28.95
C GLY A 285 -5.85 -14.91 27.57
N VAL A 286 -4.83 -14.06 27.55
CA VAL A 286 -4.06 -13.74 26.33
C VAL A 286 -3.24 -14.96 25.91
N LEU A 287 -3.40 -15.38 24.65
CA LEU A 287 -2.63 -16.48 24.07
C LEU A 287 -1.36 -15.93 23.40
N ASP A 288 -0.21 -16.33 23.90
CA ASP A 288 1.11 -15.95 23.36
C ASP A 288 2.00 -17.19 23.12
N ALA A 289 3.28 -16.96 22.82
CA ALA A 289 4.26 -18.03 22.61
C ALA A 289 4.36 -19.03 23.78
N ARG A 290 4.02 -18.62 25.01
CA ARG A 290 4.07 -19.46 26.21
C ARG A 290 2.90 -20.45 26.25
N SER A 291 1.80 -20.17 25.55
CA SER A 291 0.70 -21.12 25.36
C SER A 291 1.10 -22.29 24.45
N ASP A 292 1.87 -22.01 23.40
CA ASP A 292 2.46 -23.05 22.56
C ASP A 292 3.53 -23.86 23.32
N GLN A 293 4.29 -23.20 24.20
CA GLN A 293 5.25 -23.86 25.08
C GLN A 293 4.59 -24.90 25.99
N PHE A 294 3.43 -24.57 26.56
CA PHE A 294 2.66 -25.53 27.35
C PHE A 294 2.24 -26.73 26.52
N SER A 295 1.62 -26.48 25.36
CA SER A 295 1.15 -27.52 24.44
C SER A 295 2.30 -28.44 23.97
N TYR A 296 3.47 -27.85 23.68
CA TYR A 296 4.71 -28.55 23.36
C TYR A 296 5.18 -29.45 24.51
N CYS A 297 5.19 -28.94 25.75
CA CYS A 297 5.60 -29.73 26.91
C CYS A 297 4.62 -30.85 27.25
N VAL A 298 3.31 -30.70 26.99
CA VAL A 298 2.34 -31.79 27.11
C VAL A 298 2.66 -32.91 26.12
N ALA A 299 2.91 -32.55 24.85
CA ALA A 299 3.26 -33.51 23.81
C ALA A 299 4.60 -34.20 24.09
N LEU A 300 5.61 -33.47 24.58
CA LEU A 300 6.90 -34.03 24.95
C LEU A 300 6.79 -34.94 26.18
N TYR A 301 5.96 -34.59 27.16
CA TYR A 301 5.67 -35.45 28.31
C TYR A 301 5.03 -36.77 27.86
N GLU A 302 4.01 -36.72 27.01
CA GLU A 302 3.36 -37.92 26.45
C GLU A 302 4.36 -38.80 25.68
N ALA A 303 5.25 -38.20 24.90
CA ALA A 303 6.26 -38.93 24.14
C ALA A 303 7.33 -39.60 25.02
N LEU A 304 7.66 -38.99 26.17
CA LEU A 304 8.69 -39.51 27.10
C LEU A 304 8.15 -40.56 28.08
N TYR A 305 6.88 -40.42 28.50
CA TYR A 305 6.31 -41.24 29.57
C TYR A 305 5.17 -42.16 29.10
N GLY A 306 4.71 -42.04 27.86
CA GLY A 306 3.64 -42.86 27.28
C GLY A 306 2.22 -42.51 27.75
N GLU A 307 2.08 -41.59 28.70
CA GLU A 307 0.82 -41.08 29.22
C GLU A 307 0.81 -39.55 29.27
N ARG A 308 -0.38 -38.94 29.23
CA ARG A 308 -0.54 -37.48 29.26
C ARG A 308 -0.54 -36.96 30.70
N PRO A 309 0.05 -35.79 30.96
CA PRO A 309 0.24 -35.25 32.31
C PRO A 309 -1.07 -35.08 33.10
N HIS A 310 -2.17 -34.75 32.42
CA HIS A 310 -3.49 -34.50 33.05
C HIS A 310 -4.58 -35.47 32.54
N GLY A 311 -4.19 -36.63 31.99
CA GLY A 311 -5.12 -37.61 31.42
C GLY A 311 -5.58 -37.29 29.98
N ARG A 312 -6.42 -38.17 29.41
CA ARG A 312 -6.91 -38.05 28.02
C ARG A 312 -8.01 -36.99 27.85
N THR A 313 -8.79 -36.75 28.90
CA THR A 313 -9.85 -35.74 29.01
C THR A 313 -9.64 -35.00 30.32
N PRO A 314 -8.75 -33.98 30.34
CA PRO A 314 -8.49 -33.22 31.55
C PRO A 314 -9.74 -32.47 31.99
N GLY A 315 -9.99 -32.43 33.31
CA GLY A 315 -10.98 -31.53 33.91
C GLY A 315 -10.51 -30.06 33.85
N PRO A 316 -11.24 -29.11 34.45
CA PRO A 316 -10.83 -27.70 34.48
C PRO A 316 -9.45 -27.54 35.15
N PRO A 317 -8.64 -26.53 34.78
CA PRO A 317 -7.29 -26.36 35.30
C PRO A 317 -7.16 -26.34 36.83
N SER A 318 -8.20 -25.92 37.55
CA SER A 318 -8.27 -25.96 39.01
C SER A 318 -8.14 -27.36 39.62
N THR A 319 -8.33 -28.41 38.82
CA THR A 319 -8.22 -29.81 39.23
C THR A 319 -6.88 -30.45 38.89
N TRP A 320 -6.02 -29.77 38.13
CA TRP A 320 -4.74 -30.31 37.68
C TRP A 320 -3.75 -30.40 38.85
N ARG A 321 -3.10 -31.55 38.97
CA ARG A 321 -2.01 -31.77 39.92
C ARG A 321 -0.71 -31.85 39.14
N THR A 322 0.40 -31.50 39.79
CA THR A 322 1.73 -31.69 39.21
C THR A 322 1.90 -33.15 38.78
N PRO A 323 2.19 -33.43 37.50
CA PRO A 323 2.25 -34.80 37.01
C PRO A 323 3.41 -35.58 37.64
N GLU A 324 3.12 -36.73 38.23
CA GLU A 324 4.13 -37.68 38.69
C GLU A 324 4.42 -38.70 37.58
N PRO A 325 5.60 -38.69 36.94
CA PRO A 325 5.91 -39.65 35.90
C PRO A 325 6.07 -41.08 36.48
N PRO A 326 5.88 -42.11 35.66
CA PRO A 326 6.09 -43.51 36.06
C PRO A 326 7.48 -43.73 36.67
N ARG A 327 7.54 -44.45 37.80
CA ARG A 327 8.78 -44.67 38.58
C ARG A 327 9.86 -45.44 37.82
N ASP A 328 9.48 -46.16 36.78
CA ASP A 328 10.29 -47.00 35.90
C ASP A 328 10.72 -46.30 34.60
N ALA A 329 10.32 -45.03 34.38
CA ALA A 329 10.69 -44.27 33.20
C ALA A 329 12.20 -43.96 33.15
N ARG A 330 12.86 -44.36 32.04
CA ARG A 330 14.30 -44.15 31.81
C ARG A 330 14.62 -42.74 31.29
N VAL A 331 14.14 -41.70 31.99
CA VAL A 331 14.28 -40.29 31.61
C VAL A 331 15.11 -39.53 32.66
N PRO A 332 16.15 -38.76 32.30
CA PRO A 332 16.96 -38.02 33.27
C PRO A 332 16.15 -37.01 34.11
N ALA A 333 16.49 -36.91 35.40
CA ALA A 333 15.82 -35.98 36.33
C ALA A 333 15.98 -34.49 35.92
N SER A 334 17.06 -34.14 35.21
CA SER A 334 17.23 -32.81 34.61
C SER A 334 16.18 -32.53 33.55
N LEU A 335 16.01 -33.44 32.59
CA LEU A 335 15.00 -33.34 31.53
C LEU A 335 13.59 -33.29 32.10
N ARG A 336 13.29 -34.12 33.11
CA ARG A 336 12.01 -34.07 33.84
C ARG A 336 11.70 -32.68 34.40
N ARG A 337 12.67 -32.02 35.04
CA ARG A 337 12.47 -30.68 35.62
C ARG A 337 12.16 -29.62 34.55
N LEU A 338 12.80 -29.71 33.38
CA LEU A 338 12.55 -28.77 32.27
C LEU A 338 11.14 -28.93 31.70
N VAL A 339 10.72 -30.17 31.44
CA VAL A 339 9.37 -30.46 30.93
C VAL A 339 8.30 -30.02 31.94
N LEU A 340 8.49 -30.30 33.23
CA LEU A 340 7.55 -29.87 34.28
C LEU A 340 7.48 -28.35 34.42
N ARG A 341 8.59 -27.62 34.28
CA ARG A 341 8.58 -26.14 34.30
C ARG A 341 7.79 -25.55 33.12
N GLY A 342 7.86 -26.16 31.94
CA GLY A 342 7.04 -25.73 30.80
C GLY A 342 5.55 -26.10 30.93
N LEU A 343 5.19 -26.98 31.86
CA LEU A 343 3.81 -27.34 32.21
C LEU A 343 3.23 -26.51 33.36
N GLU A 344 3.92 -25.48 33.84
CA GLU A 344 3.43 -24.66 34.95
C GLU A 344 2.13 -23.93 34.55
N PRO A 345 1.06 -23.93 35.38
CA PRO A 345 -0.20 -23.30 35.01
C PRO A 345 -0.10 -21.80 34.76
N GLN A 346 0.77 -21.09 35.49
CA GLN A 346 1.02 -19.66 35.29
C GLN A 346 2.05 -19.42 34.16
N PRO A 347 1.70 -18.73 33.06
CA PRO A 347 2.61 -18.50 31.94
C PRO A 347 3.95 -17.85 32.33
N GLU A 348 3.95 -16.98 33.33
CA GLU A 348 5.11 -16.21 33.80
C GLU A 348 6.17 -17.08 34.48
N GLN A 349 5.77 -18.25 34.99
CA GLN A 349 6.66 -19.21 35.65
C GLN A 349 7.30 -20.20 34.68
N ARG A 350 6.81 -20.24 33.42
CA ARG A 350 7.39 -21.04 32.35
C ARG A 350 8.71 -20.40 31.85
N PHE A 351 9.23 -20.85 30.72
CA PHE A 351 10.42 -20.20 30.13
C PHE A 351 9.98 -18.93 29.40
N PRO A 352 10.84 -17.88 29.37
CA PRO A 352 10.48 -16.61 28.75
C PRO A 352 10.17 -16.71 27.25
N SER A 353 10.75 -17.69 26.56
CA SER A 353 10.47 -18.00 25.15
C SER A 353 10.68 -19.49 24.83
N MET A 354 10.30 -19.92 23.62
CA MET A 354 10.54 -21.29 23.14
C MET A 354 12.04 -21.59 22.97
N GLU A 355 12.83 -20.61 22.53
CA GLU A 355 14.28 -20.72 22.38
C GLU A 355 14.96 -21.01 23.73
N ALA A 356 14.53 -20.32 24.80
CA ALA A 356 15.07 -20.54 26.14
C ALA A 356 14.78 -21.96 26.67
N LEU A 357 13.62 -22.53 26.34
CA LEU A 357 13.31 -23.94 26.64
C LEU A 357 14.22 -24.89 25.83
N LEU A 358 14.38 -24.64 24.52
CA LEU A 358 15.20 -25.47 23.63
C LEU A 358 16.69 -25.45 24.01
N GLU A 359 17.21 -24.29 24.40
CA GLU A 359 18.58 -24.15 24.89
C GLU A 359 18.77 -24.98 26.17
N ALA A 360 17.84 -24.89 27.11
CA ALA A 360 17.87 -25.68 28.34
C ALA A 360 17.76 -27.19 28.05
N LEU A 361 16.93 -27.61 27.08
CA LEU A 361 16.84 -29.01 26.64
C LEU A 361 18.17 -29.47 26.03
N GLY A 362 18.80 -28.65 25.18
CA GLY A 362 20.10 -28.92 24.56
C GLY A 362 21.23 -29.13 25.57
N GLN A 363 21.24 -28.37 26.68
CA GLN A 363 22.23 -28.50 27.74
C GLN A 363 22.12 -29.81 28.55
N THR A 364 21.00 -30.55 28.43
CA THR A 364 20.83 -31.86 29.09
C THR A 364 21.34 -33.06 28.27
N LEU A 365 21.80 -32.83 27.03
CA LEU A 365 22.40 -33.83 26.16
C LEU A 365 23.94 -33.81 26.30
N PRO A 366 24.59 -34.82 26.91
CA PRO A 366 26.05 -34.87 26.91
C PRO A 366 26.59 -35.19 25.50
N MET A 367 27.59 -34.43 25.05
CA MET A 367 28.43 -34.80 23.90
C MET A 367 28.95 -36.22 24.12
N SER A 368 28.90 -37.07 23.08
CA SER A 368 29.30 -38.47 23.17
C SER A 368 30.74 -38.62 23.69
N GLN A 369 30.88 -38.98 24.96
CA GLN A 369 32.16 -39.32 25.55
C GLN A 369 32.48 -40.79 25.28
N ARG A 370 33.28 -41.03 24.24
CA ARG A 370 34.36 -42.03 24.23
C ARG A 370 35.50 -41.35 23.49
N PRO A 371 36.63 -40.97 24.14
CA PRO A 371 37.53 -41.95 24.75
C PRO A 371 38.37 -41.43 25.94
N TRP A 372 38.37 -42.11 27.09
CA TRP A 372 39.31 -41.81 28.19
C TRP A 372 40.23 -42.99 28.56
N LEU A 373 40.41 -43.98 27.67
CA LEU A 373 41.22 -45.18 27.95
C LEU A 373 42.43 -45.39 27.03
N VAL A 374 42.80 -44.46 26.16
CA VAL A 374 44.05 -44.58 25.35
C VAL A 374 45.00 -43.38 25.52
N ALA A 375 44.58 -42.31 26.20
CA ALA A 375 45.35 -41.08 26.32
C ALA A 375 46.60 -41.15 27.23
N ALA A 376 46.82 -42.24 27.97
CA ALA A 376 47.97 -42.34 28.87
C ALA A 376 49.25 -42.90 28.21
N ALA A 377 49.18 -43.53 27.02
CA ALA A 377 50.33 -44.19 26.40
C ALA A 377 50.93 -43.45 25.19
N SER A 378 50.22 -42.48 24.60
CA SER A 378 50.64 -41.82 23.35
C SER A 378 51.29 -40.45 23.54
N LEU A 379 51.33 -39.93 24.77
CA LEU A 379 51.85 -38.60 25.12
C LEU A 379 53.38 -38.44 24.97
N LEU A 380 54.10 -39.51 24.61
CA LEU A 380 55.54 -39.47 24.34
C LEU A 380 55.92 -39.60 22.86
N LEU A 381 54.96 -39.86 21.96
CA LEU A 381 55.25 -40.04 20.52
C LEU A 381 54.62 -38.97 19.60
N LEU A 382 53.79 -38.06 20.14
CA LEU A 382 53.08 -37.04 19.35
C LEU A 382 53.71 -35.63 19.38
N SER A 383 54.92 -35.47 19.91
CA SER A 383 55.61 -34.17 19.89
C SER A 383 56.30 -33.82 18.56
N LEU A 384 56.32 -34.73 17.58
CA LEU A 384 56.94 -34.47 16.27
C LEU A 384 56.03 -34.65 15.04
N GLY A 385 54.77 -35.09 15.18
CA GLY A 385 53.98 -35.55 14.03
C GLY A 385 52.70 -34.79 13.66
N VAL A 386 52.10 -34.00 14.56
CA VAL A 386 50.68 -33.56 14.39
C VAL A 386 50.47 -32.04 14.53
N GLY A 387 51.55 -31.25 14.65
CA GLY A 387 51.44 -29.78 14.73
C GLY A 387 50.97 -29.11 13.42
N LEU A 388 51.25 -29.71 12.26
CA LEU A 388 50.93 -29.14 10.95
C LEU A 388 49.50 -29.40 10.44
N PRO A 389 48.86 -30.57 10.66
CA PRO A 389 47.54 -30.84 10.07
C PRO A 389 46.35 -30.18 10.77
N LEU A 390 46.46 -29.79 12.05
CA LEU A 390 45.37 -29.15 12.79
C LEU A 390 45.31 -27.62 12.58
N GLN A 391 46.43 -26.97 12.27
CA GLN A 391 46.41 -25.59 11.76
C GLN A 391 45.83 -25.51 10.34
N TYR A 392 46.03 -26.54 9.51
CA TYR A 392 45.38 -26.63 8.18
C TYR A 392 43.88 -26.98 8.25
N ARG A 393 43.44 -27.80 9.22
CA ARG A 393 42.01 -28.14 9.38
C ARG A 393 41.17 -27.11 10.11
N ALA A 394 41.75 -26.30 11.00
CA ALA A 394 41.04 -25.17 11.60
C ALA A 394 40.93 -23.97 10.63
N GLN A 395 41.83 -23.84 9.66
CA GLN A 395 41.64 -22.93 8.52
C GLN A 395 40.60 -23.43 7.51
N ALA A 396 40.21 -24.70 7.55
CA ALA A 396 39.03 -25.23 6.87
C ALA A 396 37.74 -24.95 7.68
N GLU A 397 37.63 -23.76 8.27
CA GLU A 397 36.36 -23.19 8.73
C GLU A 397 35.41 -23.12 7.52
N GLN A 398 34.35 -23.93 7.57
CA GLN A 398 33.16 -23.96 6.71
C GLN A 398 33.21 -23.07 5.45
N PRO A 399 33.38 -23.64 4.24
CA PRO A 399 33.78 -22.92 3.02
C PRO A 399 32.88 -21.75 2.58
N CYS A 400 31.71 -21.57 3.20
CA CYS A 400 30.71 -20.56 2.84
C CYS A 400 30.42 -19.50 3.92
N ARG A 401 31.01 -19.57 5.11
CA ARG A 401 30.76 -18.60 6.21
C ARG A 401 31.64 -17.34 6.19
N GLY A 402 32.36 -17.09 5.10
CA GLY A 402 33.27 -15.94 4.95
C GLY A 402 32.60 -14.60 4.65
N GLY A 403 31.30 -14.57 4.34
CA GLY A 403 30.60 -13.36 3.87
C GLY A 403 30.75 -12.15 4.81
N ALA A 404 30.65 -12.35 6.13
CA ALA A 404 30.75 -11.26 7.10
C ALA A 404 32.12 -10.54 7.07
N ARG A 405 33.21 -11.23 6.71
CA ARG A 405 34.55 -10.62 6.61
C ARG A 405 34.64 -9.58 5.50
N HIS A 406 33.83 -9.72 4.45
CA HIS A 406 33.76 -8.73 3.37
C HIS A 406 33.17 -7.38 3.82
N LEU A 407 32.50 -7.34 4.98
CA LEU A 407 31.98 -6.10 5.56
C LEU A 407 32.99 -5.40 6.48
N GLU A 408 34.12 -6.03 6.82
CA GLU A 408 35.15 -5.40 7.65
C GLU A 408 35.70 -4.14 6.98
N GLY A 409 35.78 -3.03 7.71
CA GLY A 409 36.13 -1.71 7.20
C GLY A 409 35.04 -1.01 6.36
N LEU A 410 34.04 -1.75 5.86
CA LEU A 410 32.94 -1.20 5.05
C LEU A 410 31.69 -0.90 5.90
N TRP A 411 31.29 -1.85 6.74
CA TRP A 411 30.10 -1.76 7.59
C TRP A 411 30.26 -2.59 8.87
N ASP A 412 31.29 -2.25 9.65
CA ASP A 412 31.54 -2.81 10.98
C ASP A 412 31.26 -1.80 12.11
N SER A 413 31.47 -2.22 13.36
CA SER A 413 31.21 -1.36 14.53
C SER A 413 32.04 -0.07 14.53
N ALA A 414 33.31 -0.13 14.10
CA ALA A 414 34.19 1.02 14.08
C ALA A 414 33.76 2.02 12.99
N ARG A 415 33.41 1.51 11.81
CA ARG A 415 32.91 2.32 10.70
C ARG A 415 31.58 2.98 11.06
N LYS A 416 30.64 2.26 11.64
CA LYS A 416 29.36 2.80 12.14
C LYS A 416 29.58 3.94 13.14
N GLU A 417 30.47 3.75 14.11
CA GLU A 417 30.76 4.80 15.09
C GLU A 417 31.37 6.04 14.43
N SER A 418 32.29 5.87 13.49
CA SER A 418 32.89 6.97 12.73
C SER A 418 31.85 7.75 11.91
N LEU A 419 30.95 7.04 11.22
CA LEU A 419 29.89 7.67 10.41
C LEU A 419 28.86 8.37 11.30
N GLY A 420 28.48 7.75 12.41
CA GLY A 420 27.65 8.39 13.44
C GLY A 420 28.26 9.72 13.88
N LYS A 421 29.55 9.74 14.24
CA LYS A 421 30.25 10.99 14.59
C LYS A 421 30.23 12.02 13.47
N ALA A 422 30.39 11.61 12.21
CA ALA A 422 30.30 12.52 11.06
C ALA A 422 28.91 13.17 10.95
N PHE A 423 27.83 12.41 11.16
CA PHE A 423 26.47 12.94 11.18
C PHE A 423 26.27 13.94 12.30
N HIS A 424 26.69 13.61 13.53
CA HIS A 424 26.55 14.50 14.69
C HIS A 424 27.38 15.79 14.52
N ALA A 425 28.56 15.71 13.89
CA ALA A 425 29.44 16.85 13.65
C ALA A 425 28.84 17.91 12.71
N THR A 426 27.79 17.58 11.94
CA THR A 426 27.09 18.54 11.08
C THR A 426 26.31 19.61 11.87
N GLY A 427 25.99 19.35 13.14
CA GLY A 427 25.21 20.26 14.00
C GLY A 427 23.72 20.35 13.65
N LYS A 428 23.22 19.49 12.75
CA LYS A 428 21.78 19.38 12.42
C LYS A 428 21.00 18.81 13.61
N SER A 429 19.84 19.38 13.91
CA SER A 429 18.99 18.95 15.02
C SER A 429 18.43 17.53 14.87
N ASN A 430 18.27 17.06 13.64
CA ASN A 430 17.78 15.72 13.30
C ASN A 430 18.92 14.72 12.98
N ALA A 431 20.19 15.06 13.24
CA ALA A 431 21.33 14.22 12.87
C ALA A 431 21.27 12.81 13.49
N ASP A 432 20.98 12.71 14.79
CA ASP A 432 20.92 11.44 15.52
C ASP A 432 19.79 10.55 15.01
N GLU A 433 18.64 11.17 14.75
CA GLU A 433 17.44 10.51 14.25
C GLU A 433 17.66 9.98 12.82
N SER A 434 18.24 10.82 11.95
CA SER A 434 18.60 10.44 10.59
C SER A 434 19.65 9.32 10.57
N TRP A 435 20.69 9.43 11.41
CA TRP A 435 21.71 8.40 11.53
C TRP A 435 21.12 7.07 11.99
N SER A 436 20.27 7.07 13.01
CA SER A 436 19.64 5.85 13.53
C SER A 436 18.85 5.10 12.46
N ARG A 437 18.02 5.81 11.68
CA ARG A 437 17.27 5.21 10.56
C ARG A 437 18.19 4.71 9.45
N THR A 438 19.15 5.54 9.05
CA THR A 438 20.11 5.20 7.99
C THR A 438 20.88 3.94 8.37
N ALA A 439 21.40 3.86 9.59
CA ALA A 439 22.12 2.71 10.10
C ALA A 439 21.25 1.44 10.12
N GLN A 440 19.98 1.55 10.51
CA GLN A 440 19.04 0.41 10.50
C GLN A 440 18.81 -0.15 9.09
N VAL A 441 18.66 0.72 8.09
CA VAL A 441 18.49 0.31 6.68
C VAL A 441 19.75 -0.38 6.18
N LEU A 442 20.91 0.20 6.44
CA LEU A 442 22.20 -0.38 6.04
C LEU A 442 22.51 -1.69 6.77
N ASP A 443 22.10 -1.82 8.03
CA ASP A 443 22.19 -3.07 8.80
C ASP A 443 21.38 -4.19 8.17
N SER A 444 20.14 -3.89 7.81
CA SER A 444 19.25 -4.85 7.14
C SER A 444 19.82 -5.26 5.78
N TYR A 445 20.35 -4.30 5.01
CA TYR A 445 20.97 -4.56 3.72
C TYR A 445 22.24 -5.42 3.86
N ALA A 446 23.13 -5.08 4.79
CA ALA A 446 24.38 -5.82 5.03
C ALA A 446 24.11 -7.26 5.50
N GLN A 447 23.12 -7.46 6.39
CA GLN A 447 22.68 -8.80 6.81
C GLN A 447 22.10 -9.59 5.64
N GLY A 448 21.26 -8.97 4.81
CA GLY A 448 20.74 -9.58 3.59
C GLY A 448 21.86 -10.00 2.62
N TRP A 449 22.89 -9.17 2.48
CA TRP A 449 24.04 -9.46 1.63
C TRP A 449 24.81 -10.69 2.13
N VAL A 450 25.11 -10.75 3.43
CA VAL A 450 25.82 -11.90 4.04
C VAL A 450 24.98 -13.18 3.90
N SER A 451 23.66 -13.09 4.11
CA SER A 451 22.74 -14.20 3.94
C SER A 451 22.76 -14.72 2.51
N MET A 452 22.65 -13.84 1.51
CA MET A 452 22.64 -14.23 0.10
C MET A 452 24.00 -14.75 -0.39
N HIS A 453 25.10 -14.17 0.09
CA HIS A 453 26.45 -14.68 -0.18
C HIS A 453 26.61 -16.11 0.35
N THR A 454 26.19 -16.34 1.60
CA THR A 454 26.26 -17.66 2.25
C THR A 454 25.37 -18.66 1.50
N GLU A 455 24.13 -18.27 1.18
CA GLU A 455 23.18 -19.11 0.45
C GLU A 455 23.72 -19.53 -0.92
N ALA A 456 24.24 -18.59 -1.72
CA ALA A 456 24.77 -18.89 -3.05
C ALA A 456 25.97 -19.83 -2.99
N CYS A 457 26.86 -19.64 -2.02
CA CYS A 457 27.96 -20.56 -1.79
C CYS A 457 27.48 -21.94 -1.34
N GLU A 458 26.56 -22.02 -0.37
CA GLU A 458 26.05 -23.29 0.12
C GLU A 458 25.26 -24.06 -0.95
N ALA A 459 24.46 -23.36 -1.77
CA ALA A 459 23.76 -23.95 -2.92
C ALA A 459 24.72 -24.68 -3.86
N THR A 460 25.89 -24.08 -4.11
CA THR A 460 26.88 -24.61 -5.06
C THR A 460 27.81 -25.63 -4.40
N ARG A 461 28.45 -25.27 -3.28
CA ARG A 461 29.56 -26.02 -2.67
C ARG A 461 29.12 -27.06 -1.64
N VAL A 462 27.93 -26.91 -1.05
CA VAL A 462 27.43 -27.81 0.01
C VAL A 462 26.29 -28.68 -0.51
N ARG A 463 25.29 -28.08 -1.18
CA ARG A 463 24.09 -28.77 -1.67
C ARG A 463 24.24 -29.29 -3.10
N GLY A 464 25.16 -28.72 -3.89
CA GLY A 464 25.36 -29.11 -5.29
C GLY A 464 24.20 -28.79 -6.23
N GLU A 465 23.36 -27.82 -5.86
CA GLU A 465 22.15 -27.39 -6.59
C GLU A 465 22.49 -26.49 -7.79
N GLN A 466 23.66 -25.87 -7.79
CA GLN A 466 24.09 -24.88 -8.79
C GLN A 466 25.48 -25.21 -9.34
N SER A 467 25.78 -24.75 -10.56
CA SER A 467 27.12 -24.89 -11.15
C SER A 467 28.07 -23.78 -10.67
N ASP A 468 29.37 -24.04 -10.74
CA ASP A 468 30.40 -23.06 -10.39
C ASP A 468 30.32 -21.76 -11.22
N GLU A 469 29.86 -21.85 -12.47
CA GLU A 469 29.60 -20.69 -13.32
C GLU A 469 28.49 -19.81 -12.75
N VAL A 470 27.39 -20.40 -12.26
CA VAL A 470 26.30 -19.67 -11.61
C VAL A 470 26.80 -18.99 -10.34
N LEU A 471 27.61 -19.70 -9.55
CA LEU A 471 28.24 -19.10 -8.37
C LEU A 471 29.06 -17.87 -8.73
N SER A 472 29.90 -17.94 -9.77
CA SER A 472 30.69 -16.79 -10.21
C SER A 472 29.82 -15.59 -10.62
N LEU A 473 28.73 -15.83 -11.36
CA LEU A 473 27.80 -14.77 -11.76
C LEU A 473 27.10 -14.12 -10.56
N ARG A 474 26.61 -14.93 -9.61
CA ARG A 474 25.97 -14.44 -8.39
C ARG A 474 26.95 -13.66 -7.51
N MET A 475 28.18 -14.15 -7.35
CA MET A 475 29.22 -13.46 -6.59
C MET A 475 29.63 -12.13 -7.22
N ALA A 476 29.80 -12.08 -8.54
CA ALA A 476 30.08 -10.81 -9.24
C ALA A 476 28.92 -9.81 -9.11
N CYS A 477 27.67 -10.29 -9.05
CA CYS A 477 26.52 -9.43 -8.76
C CYS A 477 26.58 -8.88 -7.33
N LEU A 478 26.79 -9.75 -6.34
CA LEU A 478 26.91 -9.37 -4.93
C LEU A 478 28.07 -8.40 -4.69
N GLU A 479 29.20 -8.60 -5.33
CA GLU A 479 30.36 -7.70 -5.25
C GLU A 479 30.02 -6.28 -5.75
N ARG A 480 29.28 -6.15 -6.86
CA ARG A 480 28.78 -4.83 -7.31
C ARG A 480 27.87 -4.17 -6.28
N ARG A 481 27.01 -4.95 -5.62
CA ARG A 481 26.09 -4.48 -4.56
C ARG A 481 26.85 -4.07 -3.30
N LEU A 482 27.97 -4.72 -3.02
CA LEU A 482 28.89 -4.35 -1.93
C LEU A 482 29.66 -3.06 -2.26
N HIS A 483 30.11 -2.87 -3.51
CA HIS A 483 30.73 -1.61 -3.94
C HIS A 483 29.76 -0.42 -3.87
N ALA A 484 28.47 -0.61 -4.15
CA ALA A 484 27.46 0.41 -3.96
C ALA A 484 27.31 0.81 -2.49
N LEU A 485 27.29 -0.18 -1.58
CA LEU A 485 27.30 0.06 -0.13
C LEU A 485 28.56 0.82 0.30
N GLN A 486 29.73 0.39 -0.16
CA GLN A 486 31.01 1.06 0.12
C GLN A 486 30.96 2.53 -0.31
N ALA A 487 30.62 2.80 -1.58
CA ALA A 487 30.55 4.15 -2.12
C ALA A 487 29.61 5.05 -1.30
N LEU A 488 28.47 4.51 -0.87
CA LEU A 488 27.52 5.24 -0.04
C LEU A 488 28.09 5.57 1.35
N THR A 489 28.69 4.58 2.02
CA THR A 489 29.30 4.81 3.34
C THR A 489 30.51 5.76 3.26
N ASP A 490 31.24 5.76 2.14
CA ASP A 490 32.33 6.72 1.89
C ASP A 490 31.80 8.14 1.73
N VAL A 491 30.69 8.34 1.00
CA VAL A 491 30.02 9.64 0.91
C VAL A 491 29.55 10.10 2.30
N TYR A 492 29.01 9.20 3.12
CA TYR A 492 28.56 9.49 4.48
C TYR A 492 29.70 9.86 5.45
N SER A 493 30.92 9.41 5.19
CA SER A 493 32.10 9.80 6.00
C SER A 493 32.41 11.30 5.92
N ARG A 494 31.89 11.97 4.90
CA ARG A 494 32.01 13.42 4.67
C ARG A 494 30.64 14.11 4.73
N ALA A 495 29.75 13.59 5.57
CA ALA A 495 28.40 14.12 5.75
C ALA A 495 28.42 15.64 5.97
N ASP A 496 27.59 16.33 5.20
CA ASP A 496 27.26 17.73 5.42
C ASP A 496 25.78 17.86 5.84
N ALA A 497 25.37 19.08 6.12
CA ALA A 497 24.02 19.38 6.58
C ALA A 497 22.93 18.93 5.59
N ALA A 498 23.18 18.94 4.28
CA ALA A 498 22.20 18.57 3.26
C ALA A 498 22.11 17.04 3.10
N LEU A 499 23.25 16.35 3.18
CA LEU A 499 23.32 14.89 3.13
C LEU A 499 22.56 14.24 4.28
N VAL A 500 22.65 14.81 5.50
CA VAL A 500 21.95 14.28 6.68
C VAL A 500 20.46 14.11 6.41
N ASP A 501 19.83 15.03 5.69
CA ASP A 501 18.41 14.95 5.39
C ASP A 501 18.07 13.91 4.32
N GLN A 502 19.00 13.56 3.42
CA GLN A 502 18.78 12.58 2.34
C GLN A 502 19.33 11.18 2.66
N ALA A 503 20.09 11.01 3.74
CA ALA A 503 20.82 9.78 4.04
C ALA A 503 19.91 8.54 4.08
N ALA A 504 18.81 8.57 4.86
CA ALA A 504 17.90 7.42 4.94
C ALA A 504 17.30 7.06 3.57
N LYS A 505 16.93 8.06 2.77
CA LYS A 505 16.42 7.86 1.40
C LYS A 505 17.49 7.26 0.49
N ALA A 506 18.72 7.74 0.57
CA ALA A 506 19.85 7.22 -0.21
C ALA A 506 20.20 5.77 0.17
N ALA A 507 20.10 5.41 1.45
CA ALA A 507 20.24 4.02 1.90
C ALA A 507 19.14 3.11 1.31
N HIS A 508 17.90 3.59 1.24
CA HIS A 508 16.80 2.90 0.55
C HIS A 508 16.97 2.80 -0.98
N ALA A 509 17.77 3.68 -1.57
CA ALA A 509 18.06 3.66 -3.01
C ALA A 509 19.14 2.63 -3.38
N LEU A 510 19.77 1.97 -2.39
CA LEU A 510 20.74 0.91 -2.66
C LEU A 510 20.11 -0.15 -3.57
N PRO A 511 20.86 -0.63 -4.58
CA PRO A 511 20.29 -1.58 -5.52
C PRO A 511 19.91 -2.89 -4.80
N THR A 512 18.69 -3.42 -5.02
CA THR A 512 18.16 -4.62 -4.31
C THR A 512 19.02 -5.88 -4.47
N LEU A 513 19.02 -6.79 -3.50
CA LEU A 513 19.82 -8.01 -3.57
C LEU A 513 19.18 -9.11 -4.43
N ASP A 514 17.84 -9.12 -4.56
CA ASP A 514 17.08 -10.20 -5.20
C ASP A 514 17.47 -10.47 -6.66
N GLY A 515 17.94 -9.44 -7.38
CA GLY A 515 18.46 -9.59 -8.74
C GLY A 515 19.66 -10.54 -8.81
N CYS A 516 20.44 -10.67 -7.73
CA CYS A 516 21.56 -11.60 -7.64
C CYS A 516 21.12 -13.06 -7.38
N ALA A 517 19.83 -13.31 -7.13
CA ALA A 517 19.26 -14.66 -7.07
C ALA A 517 18.71 -15.13 -8.42
N ASN A 518 18.42 -14.23 -9.36
CA ASN A 518 17.89 -14.57 -10.68
C ASN A 518 19.00 -15.04 -11.64
N VAL A 519 19.22 -16.36 -11.69
CA VAL A 519 20.27 -16.98 -12.50
C VAL A 519 20.04 -16.79 -14.01
N GLU A 520 18.80 -16.78 -14.46
CA GLU A 520 18.46 -16.60 -15.87
C GLU A 520 18.82 -15.19 -16.34
N ALA A 521 18.44 -14.16 -15.57
CA ALA A 521 18.83 -12.78 -15.83
C ALA A 521 20.36 -12.58 -15.76
N LEU A 522 21.05 -13.26 -14.84
CA LEU A 522 22.51 -13.17 -14.73
C LEU A 522 23.26 -13.84 -15.90
N ARG A 523 22.67 -14.88 -16.51
CA ARG A 523 23.23 -15.54 -17.71
C ARG A 523 22.90 -14.76 -18.99
N ALA A 524 21.89 -13.89 -18.95
CA ALA A 524 21.52 -13.01 -20.04
C ALA A 524 22.55 -11.87 -20.21
N THR A 525 23.52 -12.11 -21.10
CA THR A 525 23.90 -11.14 -22.16
C THR A 525 24.81 -9.93 -21.86
N ILE A 526 25.66 -9.91 -20.83
CA ILE A 526 26.78 -8.94 -20.80
C ILE A 526 28.11 -9.66 -20.68
N ARG A 527 28.83 -9.78 -21.80
CA ARG A 527 30.16 -10.40 -21.81
C ARG A 527 31.18 -9.44 -21.19
N PRO A 528 31.95 -9.88 -20.18
CA PRO A 528 33.06 -9.06 -19.68
C PRO A 528 34.08 -8.83 -20.81
N PRO A 529 34.88 -7.75 -20.73
CA PRO A 529 35.96 -7.54 -21.70
C PRO A 529 36.89 -8.75 -21.75
N GLU A 530 37.23 -9.18 -22.98
CA GLU A 530 38.13 -10.30 -23.23
C GLU A 530 39.54 -9.98 -22.72
N ASP A 531 40.02 -8.77 -22.97
CA ASP A 531 41.31 -8.27 -22.51
C ASP A 531 41.31 -8.02 -20.98
N PRO A 532 42.21 -8.68 -20.21
CA PRO A 532 42.30 -8.50 -18.76
C PRO A 532 42.60 -7.06 -18.32
N ALA A 533 43.42 -6.32 -19.08
CA ALA A 533 43.74 -4.93 -18.73
C ALA A 533 42.52 -4.01 -18.90
N THR A 534 41.73 -4.23 -19.94
CA THR A 534 40.45 -3.56 -20.16
C THR A 534 39.44 -3.94 -19.08
N ARG A 535 39.37 -5.22 -18.69
CA ARG A 535 38.49 -5.69 -17.61
C ARG A 535 38.79 -5.01 -16.28
N GLU A 536 40.07 -4.90 -15.92
CA GLU A 536 40.53 -4.19 -14.72
C GLU A 536 40.14 -2.70 -14.78
N LYS A 537 40.38 -2.02 -15.91
CA LYS A 537 39.96 -0.63 -16.11
C LYS A 537 38.44 -0.45 -16.00
N VAL A 538 37.64 -1.37 -16.56
CA VAL A 538 36.17 -1.36 -16.39
C VAL A 538 35.80 -1.47 -14.92
N GLY A 539 36.45 -2.34 -14.15
CA GLY A 539 36.26 -2.45 -12.70
C GLY A 539 36.51 -1.11 -11.99
N GLN A 540 37.66 -0.48 -12.25
CA GLN A 540 38.04 0.80 -11.66
C GLN A 540 37.06 1.94 -12.02
N LEU A 541 36.61 2.00 -13.27
CA LEU A 541 35.63 3.01 -13.69
C LEU A 541 34.24 2.76 -13.09
N ARG A 542 33.84 1.50 -12.87
CA ARG A 542 32.59 1.16 -12.19
C ARG A 542 32.60 1.55 -10.70
N LEU A 543 33.74 1.49 -10.03
CA LEU A 543 33.88 2.05 -8.68
C LEU A 543 33.62 3.55 -8.67
N ARG A 544 34.23 4.30 -9.60
CA ARG A 544 33.97 5.75 -9.77
C ARG A 544 32.52 6.05 -10.16
N LEU A 545 31.87 5.16 -10.90
CA LEU A 545 30.44 5.25 -11.21
C LEU A 545 29.58 5.06 -9.95
N ALA A 546 29.91 4.08 -9.11
CA ALA A 546 29.23 3.84 -7.83
C ALA A 546 29.35 5.06 -6.90
N GLU A 547 30.52 5.70 -6.83
CA GLU A 547 30.70 6.97 -6.11
C GLU A 547 29.78 8.09 -6.65
N ALA A 548 29.73 8.27 -7.97
CA ALA A 548 28.85 9.28 -8.58
C ALA A 548 27.36 8.98 -8.32
N ARG A 549 26.96 7.70 -8.33
CA ARG A 549 25.62 7.26 -7.98
C ARG A 549 25.31 7.54 -6.50
N ALA A 550 26.21 7.20 -5.59
CA ALA A 550 26.04 7.47 -4.16
C ALA A 550 25.88 8.97 -3.86
N LEU A 551 26.64 9.83 -4.54
CA LEU A 551 26.46 11.29 -4.47
C LEU A 551 25.08 11.72 -4.99
N PHE A 552 24.65 11.17 -6.14
CA PHE A 552 23.33 11.43 -6.72
C PHE A 552 22.19 11.02 -5.77
N ASP A 553 22.24 9.81 -5.23
CA ASP A 553 21.21 9.28 -4.32
C ASP A 553 21.16 10.05 -3.00
N SER A 554 22.31 10.58 -2.55
CA SER A 554 22.43 11.45 -1.38
C SER A 554 22.06 12.92 -1.64
N GLY A 555 21.53 13.25 -2.82
CA GLY A 555 21.10 14.60 -3.19
C GLY A 555 22.23 15.58 -3.57
N GLN A 556 23.48 15.11 -3.66
CA GLN A 556 24.64 15.93 -4.05
C GLN A 556 24.79 15.98 -5.59
N PHE A 557 23.85 16.63 -6.27
CA PHE A 557 23.78 16.63 -7.73
C PHE A 557 24.97 17.34 -8.42
N LYS A 558 25.45 18.47 -7.88
CA LYS A 558 26.57 19.21 -8.51
C LYS A 558 27.88 18.41 -8.49
N PRO A 559 28.37 17.90 -7.34
CA PRO A 559 29.56 17.04 -7.32
C PRO A 559 29.40 15.78 -8.18
N ALA A 560 28.21 15.16 -8.15
CA ALA A 560 27.92 13.99 -8.97
C ALA A 560 28.00 14.29 -10.48
N LEU A 561 27.45 15.42 -10.92
CA LEU A 561 27.47 15.85 -12.32
C LEU A 561 28.88 16.20 -12.81
N GLU A 562 29.71 16.82 -11.97
CA GLU A 562 31.13 17.05 -12.30
C GLU A 562 31.89 15.73 -12.46
N ARG A 563 31.69 14.79 -11.52
CA ARG A 563 32.34 13.48 -11.54
C ARG A 563 31.93 12.66 -12.76
N ILE A 564 30.64 12.62 -13.07
CA ILE A 564 30.10 11.80 -14.17
C ILE A 564 30.52 12.34 -15.55
N ARG A 565 30.71 13.66 -15.70
CA ARG A 565 31.20 14.27 -16.95
C ARG A 565 32.62 13.81 -17.27
N THR A 566 33.52 13.81 -16.29
CA THR A 566 34.87 13.26 -16.47
C THR A 566 34.82 11.77 -16.77
N LEU A 567 34.00 11.02 -16.02
CA LEU A 567 33.87 9.57 -16.21
C LEU A 567 33.31 9.20 -17.59
N ALA A 568 32.41 10.01 -18.15
CA ALA A 568 31.86 9.79 -19.50
C ALA A 568 32.96 9.84 -20.57
N GLY A 569 33.91 10.77 -20.46
CA GLY A 569 35.06 10.82 -21.37
C GLY A 569 35.93 9.57 -21.29
N ASP A 570 36.22 9.10 -20.07
CA ASP A 570 37.00 7.88 -19.82
C ASP A 570 36.29 6.63 -20.38
N ALA A 571 34.97 6.52 -20.18
CA ALA A 571 34.16 5.39 -20.64
C ALA A 571 34.09 5.31 -22.18
N VAL A 572 33.92 6.45 -22.86
CA VAL A 572 33.95 6.53 -24.33
C VAL A 572 35.32 6.13 -24.87
N ALA A 573 36.41 6.59 -24.24
CA ALA A 573 37.78 6.25 -24.64
C ALA A 573 38.07 4.74 -24.50
N LEU A 574 37.46 4.06 -23.53
CA LEU A 574 37.62 2.62 -23.30
C LEU A 574 36.92 1.75 -24.34
N ARG A 575 35.97 2.31 -25.11
CA ARG A 575 35.20 1.62 -26.17
C ARG A 575 34.45 0.36 -25.70
N TYR A 576 34.10 0.28 -24.42
CA TYR A 576 33.28 -0.78 -23.87
C TYR A 576 31.84 -0.30 -23.67
N ARG A 577 30.98 -0.61 -24.65
CA ARG A 577 29.60 -0.09 -24.76
C ARG A 577 28.72 -0.25 -23.51
N PRO A 578 28.75 -1.38 -22.78
CA PRO A 578 27.93 -1.51 -21.57
C PRO A 578 28.28 -0.46 -20.50
N LEU A 579 29.57 -0.22 -20.22
CA LEU A 579 29.97 0.81 -19.26
C LEU A 579 29.64 2.23 -19.76
N GLU A 580 29.86 2.50 -21.04
CA GLU A 580 29.48 3.78 -21.66
C GLU A 580 27.98 4.06 -21.43
N SER A 581 27.12 3.07 -21.64
CA SER A 581 25.69 3.21 -21.42
C SER A 581 25.30 3.46 -19.95
N GLU A 582 25.93 2.75 -18.99
CA GLU A 582 25.71 2.94 -17.55
C GLU A 582 26.06 4.38 -17.12
N VAL A 583 27.18 4.91 -17.62
CA VAL A 583 27.66 6.26 -17.30
C VAL A 583 26.76 7.32 -17.92
N LEU A 584 26.32 7.12 -19.17
CA LEU A 584 25.40 8.03 -19.85
C LEU A 584 24.01 8.04 -19.18
N GLU A 585 23.50 6.89 -18.73
CA GLU A 585 22.21 6.80 -18.03
C GLU A 585 22.20 7.62 -16.73
N LEU A 586 23.25 7.50 -15.91
CA LEU A 586 23.39 8.33 -14.71
C LEU A 586 23.61 9.82 -15.06
N ARG A 587 24.38 10.13 -16.11
CA ARG A 587 24.57 11.53 -16.53
C ARG A 587 23.25 12.18 -16.94
N GLY A 588 22.43 11.51 -17.75
CA GLY A 588 21.12 12.00 -18.13
C GLY A 588 20.19 12.19 -16.93
N ALA A 589 20.20 11.24 -15.98
CA ALA A 589 19.47 11.39 -14.73
C ALA A 589 19.89 12.62 -13.90
N LEU A 590 21.19 12.94 -13.88
CA LEU A 590 21.74 14.13 -13.20
C LEU A 590 21.39 15.43 -13.92
N GLU A 591 21.45 15.44 -15.25
CA GLU A 591 21.05 16.58 -16.09
C GLU A 591 19.56 16.91 -15.89
N GLU A 592 18.70 15.88 -15.82
CA GLU A 592 17.28 16.05 -15.50
C GLU A 592 17.07 16.68 -14.11
N LYS A 593 17.81 16.20 -13.09
CA LYS A 593 17.75 16.79 -11.74
C LYS A 593 18.29 18.21 -11.67
N ALA A 594 19.20 18.58 -12.58
CA ALA A 594 19.66 19.96 -12.73
C ALA A 594 18.67 20.85 -13.49
N GLY A 595 17.57 20.30 -14.01
CA GLY A 595 16.56 21.02 -14.79
C GLY A 595 16.91 21.22 -16.27
N ASP A 596 17.99 20.60 -16.76
CA ASP A 596 18.38 20.65 -18.17
C ASP A 596 17.77 19.46 -18.93
N PHE A 597 16.45 19.52 -19.14
CA PHE A 597 15.69 18.45 -19.79
C PHE A 597 16.16 18.16 -21.23
N PRO A 598 16.47 19.16 -22.08
CA PRO A 598 16.99 18.90 -23.42
C PRO A 598 18.35 18.18 -23.43
N ALA A 599 19.28 18.58 -22.55
CA ALA A 599 20.57 17.88 -22.44
C ALA A 599 20.39 16.45 -21.91
N SER A 600 19.54 16.29 -20.89
CA SER A 600 19.19 14.98 -20.34
C SER A 600 18.64 14.05 -21.41
N GLU A 601 17.67 14.50 -22.20
CA GLU A 601 17.07 13.70 -23.27
C GLU A 601 18.11 13.27 -24.31
N ALA A 602 18.95 14.21 -24.77
CA ALA A 602 20.02 13.91 -25.72
C ALA A 602 21.01 12.86 -25.15
N THR A 603 21.40 13.01 -23.88
CA THR A 603 22.27 12.05 -23.18
C THR A 603 21.60 10.68 -23.00
N LEU A 604 20.32 10.64 -22.62
CA LEU A 604 19.58 9.38 -22.43
C LEU A 604 19.38 8.64 -23.76
N ARG A 605 19.12 9.34 -24.87
CA ARG A 605 19.10 8.73 -26.21
C ARG A 605 20.46 8.09 -26.55
N GLN A 606 21.57 8.77 -26.25
CA GLN A 606 22.91 8.19 -26.40
C GLN A 606 23.11 6.96 -25.51
N ALA A 607 22.59 6.99 -24.27
CA ALA A 607 22.64 5.84 -23.37
C ALA A 607 21.90 4.64 -23.96
N VAL A 608 20.70 4.84 -24.51
CA VAL A 608 19.92 3.79 -25.20
C VAL A 608 20.72 3.20 -26.37
N TRP A 609 21.30 4.03 -27.24
CA TRP A 609 22.07 3.52 -28.39
C TRP A 609 23.35 2.79 -27.99
N ALA A 610 24.06 3.28 -26.97
CA ALA A 610 25.22 2.59 -26.42
C ALA A 610 24.80 1.24 -25.80
N ALA A 611 23.67 1.21 -25.09
CA ALA A 611 23.14 0.00 -24.47
C ALA A 611 22.68 -1.03 -25.52
N GLU A 612 21.99 -0.62 -26.58
CA GLU A 612 21.63 -1.48 -27.73
C GLU A 612 22.87 -2.09 -28.39
N ALA A 613 23.88 -1.25 -28.69
CA ALA A 613 25.14 -1.73 -29.25
C ALA A 613 25.89 -2.69 -28.31
N GLY A 614 25.72 -2.53 -26.99
CA GLY A 614 26.29 -3.37 -25.95
C GLY A 614 25.42 -4.55 -25.49
N ARG A 615 24.18 -4.69 -26.02
CA ARG A 615 23.16 -5.64 -25.55
C ARG A 615 22.87 -5.55 -24.04
N HIS A 616 22.83 -4.34 -23.50
CA HIS A 616 22.62 -4.05 -22.09
C HIS A 616 21.15 -3.71 -21.79
N ASP A 617 20.27 -4.72 -21.84
CA ASP A 617 18.81 -4.53 -21.81
C ASP A 617 18.28 -3.76 -20.59
N GLU A 618 18.86 -3.96 -19.39
CA GLU A 618 18.49 -3.21 -18.18
C GLU A 618 18.66 -1.69 -18.36
N VAL A 619 19.77 -1.27 -18.98
CA VAL A 619 20.02 0.16 -19.26
C VAL A 619 19.16 0.65 -20.41
N ILE A 620 18.87 -0.17 -21.42
CA ILE A 620 17.92 0.19 -22.49
C ILE A 620 16.56 0.51 -21.87
N ALA A 621 16.04 -0.38 -21.02
CA ALA A 621 14.75 -0.21 -20.37
C ALA A 621 14.75 0.98 -19.40
N SER A 622 15.76 1.11 -18.53
CA SER A 622 15.85 2.23 -17.56
C SER A 622 15.99 3.59 -18.27
N ALA A 623 16.87 3.71 -19.27
CA ALA A 623 17.06 4.95 -20.00
C ALA A 623 15.83 5.34 -20.83
N SER A 624 15.18 4.36 -21.47
CA SER A 624 13.91 4.58 -22.18
C SER A 624 12.80 5.01 -21.23
N ALA A 625 12.70 4.40 -20.05
CA ALA A 625 11.74 4.79 -19.02
C ALA A 625 11.92 6.24 -18.58
N ARG A 626 13.17 6.70 -18.43
CA ARG A 626 13.49 8.10 -18.12
C ARG A 626 13.11 9.03 -19.27
N LEU A 627 13.22 8.60 -20.53
CA LEU A 627 12.76 9.37 -21.69
C LEU A 627 11.22 9.55 -21.71
N VAL A 628 10.44 8.57 -21.22
CA VAL A 628 8.99 8.74 -20.98
C VAL A 628 8.72 9.92 -20.05
N ARG A 629 9.45 9.97 -18.93
CA ARG A 629 9.34 11.06 -17.96
C ARG A 629 9.82 12.39 -18.55
N SER A 630 10.88 12.38 -19.35
CA SER A 630 11.36 13.59 -20.05
C SER A 630 10.27 14.17 -20.97
N GLY A 631 9.63 13.33 -21.79
CA GLY A 631 8.50 13.73 -22.63
C GLY A 631 7.34 14.29 -21.80
N MET A 632 7.03 13.69 -20.66
CA MET A 632 6.02 14.21 -19.71
C MET A 632 6.37 15.62 -19.19
N LEU A 633 7.62 15.84 -18.77
CA LEU A 633 8.09 17.10 -18.22
C LEU A 633 8.11 18.22 -19.27
N GLN A 634 8.53 17.89 -20.49
CA GLN A 634 8.62 18.83 -21.62
C GLN A 634 7.29 19.01 -22.40
N ALA A 635 6.23 18.31 -22.00
CA ALA A 635 4.94 18.27 -22.70
C ALA A 635 5.00 17.69 -24.13
N GLU A 636 5.97 16.80 -24.38
CA GLU A 636 6.10 16.00 -25.60
C GLU A 636 5.48 14.60 -25.40
N PHE A 637 4.16 14.56 -25.22
CA PHE A 637 3.45 13.36 -24.74
C PHE A 637 3.51 12.17 -25.70
N GLU A 638 3.40 12.40 -27.00
CA GLU A 638 3.50 11.34 -28.02
C GLU A 638 4.87 10.66 -27.99
N GLN A 639 5.94 11.46 -27.96
CA GLN A 639 7.30 10.95 -27.82
C GLN A 639 7.46 10.15 -26.52
N GLY A 640 6.88 10.64 -25.42
CA GLY A 640 6.85 9.91 -24.14
C GLY A 640 6.16 8.55 -24.27
N ARG A 641 5.04 8.46 -25.00
CA ARG A 641 4.32 7.19 -25.25
C ARG A 641 5.12 6.24 -26.14
N GLU A 642 5.80 6.73 -27.17
CA GLU A 642 6.70 5.92 -28.01
C GLU A 642 7.82 5.27 -27.18
N TRP A 643 8.45 6.04 -26.29
CA TRP A 643 9.46 5.50 -25.37
C TRP A 643 8.89 4.52 -24.35
N ALA A 644 7.61 4.64 -23.98
CA ALA A 644 6.96 3.70 -23.09
C ALA A 644 6.75 2.34 -23.77
N GLU A 645 6.33 2.35 -25.04
CA GLU A 645 6.23 1.12 -25.85
C GLU A 645 7.61 0.48 -26.06
N HIS A 646 8.63 1.29 -26.35
CA HIS A 646 10.01 0.80 -26.44
C HIS A 646 10.47 0.15 -25.12
N THR A 647 10.17 0.79 -23.98
CA THR A 647 10.53 0.24 -22.67
C THR A 647 9.85 -1.10 -22.42
N ARG A 648 8.55 -1.21 -22.69
CA ARG A 648 7.78 -2.45 -22.48
C ARG A 648 8.25 -3.59 -23.36
N ALA A 649 8.59 -3.33 -24.62
CA ALA A 649 9.13 -4.33 -25.52
C ALA A 649 10.46 -4.90 -24.99
N VAL A 650 11.31 -4.06 -24.40
CA VAL A 650 12.56 -4.50 -23.77
C VAL A 650 12.28 -5.28 -22.48
N LEU A 651 11.33 -4.82 -21.66
CA LEU A 651 10.91 -5.55 -20.45
C LEU A 651 10.36 -6.94 -20.79
N GLU A 652 9.57 -7.09 -21.85
CA GLU A 652 9.08 -8.39 -22.33
C GLU A 652 10.24 -9.33 -22.68
N ARG A 653 11.25 -8.83 -23.41
CA ARG A 653 12.46 -9.60 -23.72
C ARG A 653 13.28 -9.99 -22.48
N MET A 654 13.28 -9.17 -21.44
CA MET A 654 13.99 -9.42 -20.19
C MET A 654 13.26 -10.37 -19.22
N GLY A 655 11.99 -10.72 -19.50
CA GLY A 655 11.14 -11.45 -18.56
C GLY A 655 10.51 -10.56 -17.47
N GLY A 656 10.53 -9.24 -17.65
CA GLY A 656 9.90 -8.23 -16.81
C GLY A 656 10.79 -7.63 -15.72
N ASP A 657 10.51 -6.38 -15.38
CA ASP A 657 11.04 -5.69 -14.19
C ASP A 657 9.94 -4.76 -13.65
N ASP A 658 9.32 -5.17 -12.53
CA ASP A 658 8.21 -4.43 -11.92
C ASP A 658 8.61 -3.03 -11.45
N ARG A 659 9.90 -2.76 -11.16
CA ARG A 659 10.38 -1.42 -10.77
C ARG A 659 10.36 -0.47 -11.95
N ILE A 660 10.90 -0.92 -13.09
CA ILE A 660 10.92 -0.13 -14.31
C ILE A 660 9.49 0.04 -14.83
N GLU A 661 8.66 -1.01 -14.79
CA GLU A 661 7.24 -0.92 -15.17
C GLU A 661 6.48 0.06 -14.28
N ALA A 662 6.73 0.08 -12.96
CA ALA A 662 6.13 1.06 -12.05
C ALA A 662 6.56 2.50 -12.42
N PHE A 663 7.83 2.70 -12.77
CA PHE A 663 8.34 4.00 -13.17
C PHE A 663 7.68 4.51 -14.46
N VAL A 664 7.63 3.69 -15.50
CA VAL A 664 6.98 4.03 -16.79
C VAL A 664 5.48 4.26 -16.59
N THR A 665 4.82 3.39 -15.84
CA THR A 665 3.37 3.49 -15.56
C THR A 665 3.06 4.78 -14.81
N ASN A 666 3.91 5.20 -13.87
CA ASN A 666 3.76 6.48 -13.16
C ASN A 666 3.92 7.68 -14.10
N ALA A 667 4.91 7.65 -15.00
CA ALA A 667 5.10 8.72 -15.98
C ALA A 667 3.92 8.82 -16.96
N LEU A 668 3.39 7.69 -17.45
CA LEU A 668 2.19 7.66 -18.28
C LEU A 668 0.94 8.15 -17.54
N GLY A 669 0.77 7.76 -16.27
CA GLY A 669 -0.31 8.28 -15.43
C GLY A 669 -0.24 9.80 -15.29
N ALA A 670 0.97 10.35 -15.15
CA ALA A 670 1.18 11.79 -15.11
C ALA A 670 0.92 12.48 -16.47
N ILE A 671 1.28 11.85 -17.61
CA ILE A 671 0.92 12.34 -18.95
C ILE A 671 -0.60 12.44 -19.09
N LEU A 672 -1.32 11.36 -18.77
CA LEU A 672 -2.79 11.32 -18.84
C LEU A 672 -3.42 12.39 -17.96
N LEU A 673 -2.85 12.64 -16.77
CA LEU A 673 -3.31 13.70 -15.87
C LEU A 673 -3.12 15.12 -16.48
N ARG A 674 -2.09 15.33 -17.32
CA ARG A 674 -1.86 16.60 -18.01
C ARG A 674 -2.74 16.76 -19.26
N GLU A 675 -3.18 15.66 -19.85
CA GLU A 675 -4.11 15.61 -20.98
C GLU A 675 -5.60 15.62 -20.56
N ASP A 676 -5.87 15.82 -19.27
CA ASP A 676 -7.24 15.81 -18.70
C ASP A 676 -7.97 14.44 -18.82
N ARG A 677 -7.22 13.35 -19.04
CA ARG A 677 -7.72 11.98 -19.08
C ARG A 677 -7.68 11.34 -17.70
N MET A 678 -8.52 11.88 -16.81
CA MET A 678 -8.36 11.74 -15.37
C MET A 678 -8.66 10.33 -14.84
N GLU A 679 -9.72 9.66 -15.32
CA GLU A 679 -10.08 8.30 -14.88
C GLU A 679 -9.01 7.28 -15.27
N GLU A 680 -8.48 7.36 -16.49
CA GLU A 680 -7.39 6.50 -16.97
C GLU A 680 -6.11 6.73 -16.15
N SER A 681 -5.81 8.00 -15.81
CA SER A 681 -4.69 8.35 -14.93
C SER A 681 -4.78 7.62 -13.56
N LEU A 682 -5.98 7.50 -12.97
CA LEU A 682 -6.16 6.77 -11.71
C LEU A 682 -5.85 5.28 -11.84
N GLU A 683 -6.19 4.64 -12.94
CA GLU A 683 -5.86 3.23 -13.18
C GLU A 683 -4.35 3.02 -13.20
N HIS A 684 -3.63 3.91 -13.88
CA HIS A 684 -2.17 3.93 -13.88
C HIS A 684 -1.59 4.11 -12.46
N PHE A 685 -2.07 5.09 -11.69
CA PHE A 685 -1.55 5.29 -10.33
C PHE A 685 -1.89 4.15 -9.36
N ARG A 686 -3.06 3.52 -9.48
CA ARG A 686 -3.39 2.28 -8.74
C ARG A 686 -2.44 1.14 -9.10
N ARG A 687 -2.14 0.98 -10.39
CA ARG A 687 -1.17 -0.01 -10.88
C ARG A 687 0.24 0.27 -10.35
N VAL A 688 0.65 1.53 -10.27
CA VAL A 688 1.94 1.93 -9.66
C VAL A 688 2.03 1.50 -8.19
N VAL A 689 0.97 1.71 -7.40
CA VAL A 689 0.91 1.26 -6.00
C VAL A 689 1.06 -0.26 -5.93
N ALA A 690 0.31 -1.02 -6.74
CA ALA A 690 0.38 -2.48 -6.76
C ALA A 690 1.78 -3.00 -7.14
N LEU A 691 2.39 -2.45 -8.19
CA LEU A 691 3.74 -2.83 -8.64
C LEU A 691 4.78 -2.52 -7.55
N ARG A 692 4.71 -1.35 -6.91
CA ARG A 692 5.65 -0.99 -5.84
C ARG A 692 5.48 -1.86 -4.59
N GLN A 693 4.26 -2.23 -4.23
CA GLN A 693 4.00 -3.16 -3.12
C GLN A 693 4.47 -4.59 -3.39
N LYS A 694 4.57 -4.99 -4.67
CA LYS A 694 5.11 -6.28 -5.08
C LYS A 694 6.63 -6.35 -4.91
N VAL A 695 7.33 -5.26 -5.20
CA VAL A 695 8.81 -5.22 -5.17
C VAL A 695 9.37 -4.78 -3.82
N TYR A 696 8.74 -3.80 -3.19
CA TYR A 696 9.27 -3.16 -1.99
C TYR A 696 8.50 -3.59 -0.75
N PRO A 697 9.16 -3.64 0.43
CA PRO A 697 8.47 -3.79 1.70
C PRO A 697 7.36 -2.74 1.87
N ALA A 698 6.28 -3.08 2.59
CA ALA A 698 5.11 -2.21 2.73
C ALA A 698 5.42 -0.80 3.28
N GLU A 699 6.50 -0.68 4.06
CA GLU A 699 6.94 0.57 4.68
C GLU A 699 8.05 1.29 3.89
N HIS A 700 8.29 0.88 2.64
CA HIS A 700 9.34 1.48 1.82
C HIS A 700 8.92 2.85 1.26
N PRO A 701 9.82 3.85 1.19
CA PRO A 701 9.51 5.19 0.66
C PRO A 701 8.91 5.21 -0.75
N GLU A 702 9.30 4.28 -1.63
CA GLU A 702 8.70 4.17 -2.98
C GLU A 702 7.22 3.81 -2.93
N VAL A 703 6.79 2.94 -1.99
CA VAL A 703 5.37 2.60 -1.79
C VAL A 703 4.60 3.86 -1.36
N ALA A 704 5.14 4.63 -0.43
CA ALA A 704 4.57 5.92 -0.03
C ALA A 704 4.45 6.91 -1.20
N ALA A 705 5.44 6.96 -2.09
CA ALA A 705 5.40 7.80 -3.29
C ALA A 705 4.25 7.41 -4.23
N GLY A 706 3.91 6.12 -4.32
CA GLY A 706 2.76 5.65 -5.09
C GLY A 706 1.46 6.16 -4.50
N PHE A 707 1.28 6.00 -3.19
CA PHE A 707 0.12 6.49 -2.46
C PHE A 707 -0.01 8.02 -2.52
N ASN A 708 1.09 8.75 -2.40
CA ASN A 708 1.11 10.20 -2.48
C ASN A 708 0.63 10.70 -3.85
N ASN A 709 1.12 10.10 -4.93
CA ASN A 709 0.74 10.48 -6.29
C ASN A 709 -0.73 10.12 -6.58
N LEU A 710 -1.18 8.94 -6.16
CA LEU A 710 -2.57 8.53 -6.27
C LEU A 710 -3.49 9.48 -5.49
N GLY A 711 -3.11 9.82 -4.26
CA GLY A 711 -3.83 10.77 -3.42
C GLY A 711 -3.93 12.16 -4.04
N ALA A 712 -2.83 12.68 -4.61
CA ALA A 712 -2.83 13.95 -5.33
C ALA A 712 -3.74 13.93 -6.57
N ALA A 713 -3.75 12.84 -7.35
CA ALA A 713 -4.64 12.68 -8.48
C ALA A 713 -6.12 12.59 -8.05
N LEU A 714 -6.42 11.85 -6.99
CA LEU A 714 -7.77 11.76 -6.41
C LEU A 714 -8.28 13.13 -5.90
N THR A 715 -7.40 13.95 -5.32
CA THR A 715 -7.74 15.33 -4.91
C THR A 715 -8.13 16.18 -6.11
N LYS A 716 -7.38 16.13 -7.22
CA LYS A 716 -7.74 16.84 -8.46
C LYS A 716 -9.10 16.38 -9.01
N LEU A 717 -9.38 15.09 -8.89
CA LEU A 717 -10.65 14.48 -9.28
C LEU A 717 -11.79 14.67 -8.27
N ARG A 718 -11.55 15.44 -7.20
CA ARG A 718 -12.54 15.74 -6.15
C ARG A 718 -13.08 14.50 -5.42
N ARG A 719 -12.35 13.38 -5.49
CA ARG A 719 -12.60 12.14 -4.74
C ARG A 719 -11.95 12.22 -3.37
N TYR A 720 -12.39 13.18 -2.56
CA TYR A 720 -11.67 13.63 -1.37
C TYR A 720 -11.50 12.57 -0.28
N GLU A 721 -12.49 11.70 -0.07
CA GLU A 721 -12.40 10.66 0.97
C GLU A 721 -11.34 9.62 0.61
N GLU A 722 -11.32 9.16 -0.65
CA GLU A 722 -10.28 8.25 -1.13
C GLU A 722 -8.90 8.93 -1.10
N ALA A 723 -8.83 10.20 -1.53
CA ALA A 723 -7.59 10.98 -1.48
C ALA A 723 -7.03 11.05 -0.06
N ARG A 724 -7.89 11.30 0.93
CA ARG A 724 -7.51 11.34 2.35
C ARG A 724 -6.88 10.03 2.80
N GLN A 725 -7.51 8.90 2.46
CA GLN A 725 -6.99 7.57 2.82
C GLN A 725 -5.59 7.33 2.25
N GLN A 726 -5.40 7.61 0.96
CA GLN A 726 -4.09 7.39 0.31
C GLN A 726 -3.01 8.33 0.86
N LEU A 727 -3.33 9.61 1.07
CA LEU A 727 -2.37 10.59 1.57
C LEU A 727 -1.97 10.37 3.03
N VAL A 728 -2.90 9.96 3.90
CA VAL A 728 -2.60 9.58 5.29
C VAL A 728 -1.70 8.34 5.33
N GLN A 729 -1.96 7.36 4.46
CA GLN A 729 -1.11 6.18 4.35
C GLN A 729 0.30 6.54 3.85
N ALA A 730 0.41 7.43 2.86
CA ALA A 730 1.70 7.94 2.40
C ALA A 730 2.47 8.66 3.53
N GLN A 731 1.80 9.55 4.27
CA GLN A 731 2.38 10.26 5.42
C GLN A 731 2.94 9.27 6.45
N ALA A 732 2.13 8.30 6.88
CA ALA A 732 2.54 7.34 7.91
C ALA A 732 3.78 6.52 7.49
N ILE A 733 3.85 6.10 6.23
CA ILE A 733 5.01 5.37 5.71
C ILE A 733 6.24 6.27 5.64
N TYR A 734 6.12 7.50 5.12
CA TYR A 734 7.24 8.44 5.06
C TYR A 734 7.77 8.82 6.44
N GLU A 735 6.89 9.11 7.40
CA GLU A 735 7.27 9.41 8.79
C GLU A 735 8.05 8.27 9.43
N LYS A 736 7.62 7.02 9.18
CA LYS A 736 8.31 5.85 9.72
C LYS A 736 9.67 5.63 9.05
N ALA A 737 9.72 5.66 7.72
CA ALA A 737 10.91 5.34 6.95
C ALA A 737 11.97 6.45 6.95
N LEU A 738 11.55 7.71 6.91
CA LEU A 738 12.42 8.87 6.70
C LEU A 738 12.38 9.88 7.85
N GLY A 739 11.31 9.88 8.65
CA GLY A 739 11.10 10.81 9.76
C GLY A 739 10.13 11.95 9.45
N PRO A 740 9.60 12.63 10.48
CA PRO A 740 8.58 13.67 10.34
C PRO A 740 9.07 14.95 9.67
N THR A 741 10.38 15.21 9.70
CA THR A 741 11.00 16.42 9.15
C THR A 741 11.63 16.21 7.76
N HIS A 742 11.51 15.01 7.18
CA HIS A 742 12.06 14.72 5.86
C HIS A 742 11.24 15.43 4.75
N PRO A 743 11.89 15.95 3.67
CA PRO A 743 11.18 16.62 2.57
C PRO A 743 10.01 15.84 1.95
N GLU A 744 10.16 14.52 1.75
CA GLU A 744 9.08 13.66 1.22
C GLU A 744 7.89 13.53 2.18
N THR A 745 8.13 13.52 3.50
CA THR A 745 7.06 13.64 4.49
C THR A 745 6.38 15.00 4.34
N GLY A 746 7.17 16.06 4.14
CA GLY A 746 6.68 17.38 3.79
C GLY A 746 5.82 17.42 2.52
N ASN A 747 6.09 16.55 1.54
CA ASN A 747 5.30 16.43 0.31
C ASN A 747 3.91 15.83 0.59
N ALA A 748 3.84 14.74 1.35
CA ALA A 748 2.55 14.16 1.76
C ALA A 748 1.73 15.14 2.62
N LEU A 749 2.38 15.83 3.56
CA LEU A 749 1.75 16.86 4.39
C LEU A 749 1.25 18.05 3.57
N HIS A 750 2.00 18.50 2.56
CA HIS A 750 1.55 19.54 1.63
C HIS A 750 0.28 19.12 0.90
N ASN A 751 0.24 17.90 0.39
CA ASN A 751 -0.92 17.37 -0.31
C ASN A 751 -2.14 17.19 0.61
N LEU A 752 -1.95 16.80 1.88
CA LEU A 752 -3.01 16.79 2.89
C LEU A 752 -3.51 18.20 3.22
N GLY A 753 -2.59 19.17 3.27
CA GLY A 753 -2.92 20.59 3.41
C GLY A 753 -3.82 21.07 2.27
N ARG A 754 -3.40 20.82 1.03
CA ARG A 754 -4.19 21.14 -0.17
C ARG A 754 -5.55 20.44 -0.20
N LEU A 755 -5.61 19.16 0.15
CA LEU A 755 -6.87 18.43 0.27
C LEU A 755 -7.81 19.11 1.30
N SER A 756 -7.26 19.54 2.43
CA SER A 756 -8.04 20.24 3.48
C SER A 756 -8.57 21.58 2.98
N GLN A 757 -7.82 22.31 2.15
CA GLN A 757 -8.30 23.55 1.50
C GLN A 757 -9.48 23.28 0.56
N HIS A 758 -9.44 22.19 -0.22
CA HIS A 758 -10.54 21.77 -1.10
C HIS A 758 -11.79 21.32 -0.32
N LEU A 759 -11.63 20.93 0.95
CA LEU A 759 -12.73 20.61 1.86
C LEU A 759 -13.20 21.82 2.69
N ALA A 760 -12.62 23.00 2.45
CA ALA A 760 -12.84 24.22 3.23
C ALA A 760 -12.53 24.11 4.74
N ASP A 761 -11.60 23.22 5.11
CA ASP A 761 -11.05 23.14 6.47
C ASP A 761 -9.66 23.80 6.50
N ASP A 762 -9.64 25.14 6.43
CA ASP A 762 -8.38 25.93 6.41
C ASP A 762 -7.60 25.81 7.73
N ALA A 763 -8.28 25.50 8.84
CA ALA A 763 -7.62 25.27 10.11
C ALA A 763 -6.76 23.99 10.07
N ALA A 764 -7.31 22.90 9.54
CA ALA A 764 -6.53 21.69 9.27
C ALA A 764 -5.48 21.93 8.18
N ALA A 765 -5.81 22.66 7.12
CA ALA A 765 -4.88 22.99 6.04
C ALA A 765 -3.63 23.70 6.58
N LEU A 766 -3.79 24.78 7.35
CA LEU A 766 -2.68 25.53 7.94
C LEU A 766 -1.86 24.66 8.91
N ARG A 767 -2.48 23.73 9.64
CA ARG A 767 -1.75 22.78 10.51
C ARG A 767 -0.83 21.87 9.68
N TYR A 768 -1.36 21.25 8.62
CA TYR A 768 -0.56 20.39 7.73
C TYR A 768 0.51 21.17 6.96
N LEU A 769 0.16 22.35 6.45
CA LEU A 769 1.09 23.19 5.70
C LEU A 769 2.22 23.75 6.58
N ARG A 770 1.96 24.08 7.85
CA ARG A 770 3.03 24.45 8.80
C ARG A 770 3.99 23.28 9.05
N ALA A 771 3.48 22.07 9.25
CA ALA A 771 4.32 20.88 9.40
C ALA A 771 5.13 20.59 8.12
N SER A 772 4.50 20.71 6.95
CA SER A 772 5.17 20.61 5.64
C SER A 772 6.27 21.66 5.48
N LEU A 773 6.01 22.91 5.89
CA LEU A 773 6.96 24.00 5.81
C LEU A 773 8.18 23.72 6.68
N THR A 774 7.98 23.27 7.92
CA THR A 774 9.08 22.88 8.81
C THR A 774 9.93 21.76 8.20
N ALA A 775 9.31 20.72 7.64
CA ALA A 775 10.03 19.62 7.00
C ALA A 775 10.84 20.08 5.77
N ARG A 776 10.20 20.85 4.87
CA ARG A 776 10.86 21.34 3.64
C ARG A 776 11.93 22.39 3.92
N GLU A 777 11.72 23.33 4.84
CA GLU A 777 12.75 24.32 5.21
C GLU A 777 13.96 23.65 5.88
N THR A 778 13.72 22.68 6.75
CA THR A 778 14.80 21.92 7.41
C THR A 778 15.60 21.14 6.38
N GLY A 779 14.93 20.42 5.47
CA GLY A 779 15.58 19.48 4.55
C GLY A 779 16.09 20.06 3.22
N LEU A 780 15.49 21.16 2.72
CA LEU A 780 15.80 21.75 1.41
C LEU A 780 16.34 23.18 1.51
N GLY A 781 16.14 23.83 2.66
CA GLY A 781 16.44 25.24 2.88
C GLY A 781 15.28 26.19 2.50
N PRO A 782 15.28 27.42 3.03
CA PRO A 782 14.13 28.34 2.98
C PRO A 782 13.84 28.95 1.59
N GLU A 783 14.77 28.81 0.65
CA GLU A 783 14.70 29.39 -0.71
C GLU A 783 14.35 28.32 -1.77
N HIS A 784 14.02 27.10 -1.36
CA HIS A 784 13.70 26.03 -2.30
C HIS A 784 12.31 26.23 -2.94
N PRO A 785 12.10 25.89 -4.23
CA PRO A 785 10.79 26.03 -4.88
C PRO A 785 9.64 25.28 -4.17
N GLU A 786 9.91 24.12 -3.58
CA GLU A 786 8.91 23.38 -2.79
C GLU A 786 8.52 24.12 -1.50
N VAL A 787 9.43 24.90 -0.91
CA VAL A 787 9.08 25.80 0.21
C VAL A 787 8.14 26.88 -0.29
N ALA A 788 8.42 27.48 -1.45
CA ALA A 788 7.54 28.47 -2.06
C ALA A 788 6.14 27.93 -2.35
N ALA A 789 6.02 26.68 -2.80
CA ALA A 789 4.74 26.02 -3.00
C ALA A 789 3.94 25.89 -1.69
N THR A 790 4.56 25.44 -0.60
CA THR A 790 3.89 25.34 0.71
C THR A 790 3.50 26.71 1.25
N VAL A 791 4.41 27.70 1.20
CA VAL A 791 4.12 29.07 1.65
C VAL A 791 2.99 29.70 0.81
N GLY A 792 2.95 29.43 -0.50
CA GLY A 792 1.88 29.87 -1.39
C GLY A 792 0.52 29.31 -0.98
N SER A 793 0.44 27.99 -0.74
CA SER A 793 -0.79 27.36 -0.24
C SER A 793 -1.22 27.85 1.14
N MET A 794 -0.26 28.22 2.00
CA MET A 794 -0.59 28.91 3.26
C MET A 794 -1.17 30.30 2.99
N GLY A 795 -0.61 31.04 2.04
CA GLY A 795 -1.14 32.32 1.55
C GLY A 795 -2.59 32.17 1.06
N ASP A 796 -2.88 31.16 0.25
CA ASP A 796 -4.25 30.84 -0.19
C ASP A 796 -5.19 30.66 1.01
N SER A 797 -4.80 29.83 1.99
CA SER A 797 -5.62 29.58 3.20
C SER A 797 -5.84 30.86 4.03
N TYR A 798 -4.81 31.72 4.15
CA TYR A 798 -4.94 32.99 4.86
C TYR A 798 -5.86 33.98 4.12
N CYS A 799 -5.81 34.01 2.79
CA CYS A 799 -6.71 34.83 1.98
C CYS A 799 -8.17 34.35 2.12
N ASP A 800 -8.39 33.03 2.02
CA ASP A 800 -9.71 32.42 2.19
C ASP A 800 -10.28 32.72 3.59
N LEU A 801 -9.44 32.73 4.63
CA LEU A 801 -9.80 33.11 6.01
C LEU A 801 -9.88 34.63 6.26
N ARG A 802 -9.69 35.45 5.21
CA ARG A 802 -9.66 36.93 5.29
C ARG A 802 -8.57 37.50 6.20
N GLN A 803 -7.53 36.71 6.50
CA GLN A 803 -6.32 37.13 7.22
C GLN A 803 -5.35 37.77 6.22
N TYR A 804 -5.74 38.95 5.71
CA TYR A 804 -5.10 39.54 4.53
C TYR A 804 -3.65 39.98 4.76
N ALA A 805 -3.25 40.31 5.99
CA ALA A 805 -1.87 40.68 6.29
C ALA A 805 -0.93 39.46 6.15
N GLU A 806 -1.33 38.32 6.71
CA GLU A 806 -0.63 37.05 6.61
C GLU A 806 -0.68 36.48 5.18
N CYS A 807 -1.80 36.65 4.48
CA CYS A 807 -1.91 36.29 3.07
C CYS A 807 -0.91 37.07 2.21
N LEU A 808 -0.83 38.40 2.40
CA LEU A 808 0.10 39.26 1.67
C LEU A 808 1.54 38.82 1.90
N ALA A 809 1.96 38.70 3.16
CA ALA A 809 3.32 38.32 3.51
C ALA A 809 3.71 36.93 2.96
N SER A 810 2.81 35.95 3.05
CA SER A 810 3.07 34.59 2.53
C SER A 810 3.14 34.59 1.01
N SER A 811 2.21 35.27 0.34
CA SER A 811 2.16 35.32 -1.13
C SER A 811 3.36 36.07 -1.72
N GLU A 812 3.81 37.17 -1.10
CA GLU A 812 5.02 37.89 -1.50
C GLU A 812 6.29 37.04 -1.31
N ARG A 813 6.39 36.32 -0.18
CA ARG A 813 7.51 35.40 0.06
C ARG A 813 7.56 34.29 -0.98
N SER A 814 6.42 33.63 -1.25
CA SER A 814 6.31 32.60 -2.28
C SER A 814 6.69 33.13 -3.67
N MET A 815 6.18 34.31 -4.04
CA MET A 815 6.49 34.98 -5.29
C MET A 815 7.99 35.29 -5.45
N ALA A 816 8.64 35.80 -4.40
CA ALA A 816 10.07 36.12 -4.43
C ALA A 816 10.93 34.87 -4.68
N ILE A 817 10.64 33.78 -3.97
CA ILE A 817 11.36 32.51 -4.15
C ILE A 817 11.13 31.94 -5.56
N ARG A 818 9.88 31.90 -6.04
CA ARG A 818 9.52 31.42 -7.39
C ARG A 818 10.17 32.26 -8.49
N THR A 819 10.18 33.58 -8.35
CA THR A 819 10.81 34.50 -9.31
C THR A 819 12.31 34.24 -9.43
N LYS A 820 12.97 33.99 -8.29
CA LYS A 820 14.40 33.64 -8.27
C LYS A 820 14.68 32.27 -8.87
N ALA A 821 13.79 31.29 -8.67
CA ALA A 821 13.97 29.92 -9.15
C ALA A 821 13.66 29.73 -10.63
N PHE A 822 12.56 30.32 -11.13
CA PHE A 822 12.02 30.05 -12.47
C PHE A 822 12.12 31.25 -13.42
N GLY A 823 12.56 32.40 -12.93
CA GLY A 823 12.50 33.67 -13.66
C GLY A 823 11.09 34.26 -13.71
N PRO A 824 10.91 35.51 -14.15
CA PRO A 824 9.66 36.26 -13.98
C PRO A 824 8.50 35.82 -14.90
N LYS A 825 8.72 34.89 -15.83
CA LYS A 825 7.74 34.44 -16.84
C LYS A 825 7.28 33.00 -16.59
N HIS A 826 6.97 32.66 -15.36
CA HIS A 826 6.50 31.32 -14.97
C HIS A 826 5.06 31.38 -14.44
N THR A 827 4.21 30.42 -14.83
CA THR A 827 2.78 30.37 -14.43
C THR A 827 2.56 30.54 -12.94
N GLU A 828 3.36 29.85 -12.11
CA GLU A 828 3.21 29.91 -10.65
C GLU A 828 3.42 31.30 -10.04
N ILE A 829 4.08 32.22 -10.76
CA ILE A 829 4.25 33.60 -10.33
C ILE A 829 2.94 34.37 -10.52
N SER A 830 2.25 34.18 -11.65
CA SER A 830 0.97 34.84 -11.93
C SER A 830 -0.10 34.47 -10.89
N ALA A 831 -0.12 33.21 -10.43
CA ALA A 831 -0.97 32.76 -9.34
C ALA A 831 -0.62 33.44 -8.00
N SER A 832 0.66 33.60 -7.66
CA SER A 832 1.08 34.33 -6.46
C SER A 832 0.74 35.84 -6.54
N VAL A 833 0.92 36.48 -7.70
CA VAL A 833 0.55 37.89 -7.93
C VAL A 833 -0.96 38.09 -7.75
N ARG A 834 -1.77 37.13 -8.20
CA ARG A 834 -3.23 37.14 -8.03
C ARG A 834 -3.62 37.19 -6.56
N ARG A 835 -3.03 36.33 -5.72
CA ARG A 835 -3.27 36.33 -4.27
C ARG A 835 -2.75 37.58 -3.56
N VAL A 836 -1.64 38.14 -4.02
CA VAL A 836 -1.18 39.48 -3.56
C VAL A 836 -2.23 40.55 -3.87
N ALA A 837 -2.83 40.53 -5.07
CA ALA A 837 -3.87 41.47 -5.46
C ALA A 837 -5.11 41.35 -4.55
N GLU A 838 -5.55 40.13 -4.29
CA GLU A 838 -6.66 39.83 -3.37
C GLU A 838 -6.38 40.31 -1.94
N ALA A 839 -5.20 40.04 -1.41
CA ALA A 839 -4.80 40.51 -0.08
C ALA A 839 -4.76 42.04 0.01
N LEU A 840 -4.23 42.72 -1.02
CA LEU A 840 -4.23 44.18 -1.10
C LEU A 840 -5.66 44.75 -1.15
N GLU A 841 -6.57 44.10 -1.88
CA GLU A 841 -7.98 44.48 -1.94
C GLU A 841 -8.62 44.39 -0.55
N GLY A 842 -8.43 43.27 0.16
CA GLY A 842 -8.93 43.04 1.51
C GLY A 842 -8.39 44.02 2.56
N LEU A 843 -7.15 44.50 2.38
CA LEU A 843 -6.54 45.56 3.20
C LEU A 843 -7.01 46.98 2.82
N GLY A 844 -7.88 47.13 1.82
CA GLY A 844 -8.37 48.42 1.34
C GLY A 844 -7.41 49.18 0.42
N ARG A 845 -6.28 48.59 0.02
CA ARG A 845 -5.29 49.17 -0.91
C ARG A 845 -5.72 48.98 -2.37
N LYS A 846 -6.93 49.44 -2.68
CA LYS A 846 -7.65 49.15 -3.93
C LYS A 846 -6.91 49.55 -5.21
N SER A 847 -6.21 50.68 -5.23
CA SER A 847 -5.48 51.11 -6.43
C SER A 847 -4.32 50.17 -6.76
N GLU A 848 -3.60 49.71 -5.74
CA GLU A 848 -2.48 48.77 -5.89
C GLU A 848 -2.98 47.39 -6.27
N ALA A 849 -4.07 46.92 -5.66
CA ALA A 849 -4.72 45.66 -6.00
C ALA A 849 -5.09 45.59 -7.50
N LEU A 850 -5.67 46.66 -8.06
CA LEU A 850 -6.06 46.69 -9.47
C LEU A 850 -4.85 46.53 -10.41
N VAL A 851 -3.73 47.17 -10.09
CA VAL A 851 -2.48 47.02 -10.86
C VAL A 851 -2.00 45.57 -10.79
N ARG A 852 -2.05 44.94 -9.62
CA ARG A 852 -1.66 43.53 -9.45
C ARG A 852 -2.59 42.56 -10.17
N PHE A 853 -3.90 42.77 -10.18
CA PHE A 853 -4.83 41.96 -11.01
C PHE A 853 -4.51 42.06 -12.50
N GLN A 854 -4.18 43.26 -12.99
CA GLN A 854 -3.77 43.47 -14.38
C GLN A 854 -2.40 42.85 -14.71
N GLU A 855 -1.47 42.85 -13.75
CA GLU A 855 -0.19 42.15 -13.88
C GLU A 855 -0.36 40.64 -13.90
N SER A 856 -1.20 40.08 -13.03
CA SER A 856 -1.51 38.65 -12.99
C SER A 856 -2.12 38.17 -14.31
N LEU A 857 -3.14 38.86 -14.84
CA LEU A 857 -3.76 38.50 -16.11
C LEU A 857 -2.75 38.53 -17.27
N ARG A 858 -1.96 39.61 -17.40
CA ARG A 858 -0.92 39.71 -18.44
C ARG A 858 0.15 38.63 -18.29
N GLY A 859 0.49 38.29 -17.05
CA GLY A 859 1.42 37.21 -16.72
C GLY A 859 0.91 35.87 -17.22
N SER A 860 -0.29 35.46 -16.81
CA SER A 860 -0.91 34.19 -17.23
C SER A 860 -1.09 34.12 -18.75
N GLU A 861 -1.57 35.18 -19.42
CA GLU A 861 -1.72 35.20 -20.88
C GLU A 861 -0.40 35.07 -21.66
N SER A 862 0.73 35.42 -21.04
CA SER A 862 2.03 35.35 -21.70
C SER A 862 2.69 33.97 -21.64
N VAL A 863 2.19 33.08 -20.78
CA VAL A 863 2.82 31.77 -20.48
C VAL A 863 1.86 30.60 -20.71
N GLU A 864 0.56 30.83 -20.60
CA GLU A 864 -0.47 29.79 -20.70
C GLU A 864 -1.32 29.96 -21.96
N PRO A 865 -1.95 28.87 -22.45
CA PRO A 865 -3.04 28.99 -23.40
C PRO A 865 -4.15 29.91 -22.85
N PRO A 866 -4.83 30.70 -23.70
CA PRO A 866 -5.83 31.68 -23.25
C PRO A 866 -7.00 31.11 -22.44
N TYR A 867 -7.20 29.79 -22.48
CA TYR A 867 -8.29 29.07 -21.82
C TYR A 867 -7.87 28.35 -20.54
N ALA A 868 -6.63 28.53 -20.07
CA ALA A 868 -6.18 27.94 -18.82
C ALA A 868 -7.05 28.43 -17.63
N PRO A 869 -7.33 27.58 -16.62
CA PRO A 869 -8.14 27.95 -15.46
C PRO A 869 -7.65 29.22 -14.75
N ASP A 870 -6.34 29.41 -14.64
CA ASP A 870 -5.75 30.59 -14.01
C ASP A 870 -6.01 31.88 -14.81
N VAL A 871 -6.08 31.83 -16.15
CA VAL A 871 -6.48 32.97 -16.99
C VAL A 871 -7.96 33.31 -16.76
N ILE A 872 -8.82 32.30 -16.67
CA ILE A 872 -10.26 32.49 -16.41
C ILE A 872 -10.48 33.11 -15.04
N ALA A 873 -9.80 32.59 -14.00
CA ALA A 873 -9.84 33.14 -12.65
C ALA A 873 -9.37 34.61 -12.62
N ALA A 874 -8.23 34.91 -13.25
CA ALA A 874 -7.71 36.28 -13.32
C ALA A 874 -8.67 37.25 -14.04
N LEU A 875 -9.37 36.81 -15.10
CA LEU A 875 -10.39 37.62 -15.78
C LEU A 875 -11.58 37.94 -14.86
N VAL A 876 -12.11 36.93 -14.15
CA VAL A 876 -13.26 37.10 -13.25
C VAL A 876 -12.91 37.98 -12.07
N GLU A 877 -11.76 37.77 -11.44
CA GLU A 877 -11.30 38.57 -10.30
C GLU A 877 -11.01 40.03 -10.69
N LEU A 878 -10.36 40.27 -11.84
CA LEU A 878 -10.17 41.62 -12.37
C LEU A 878 -11.51 42.31 -12.63
N ALA A 879 -12.49 41.59 -13.19
CA ALA A 879 -13.82 42.11 -13.40
C ALA A 879 -14.54 42.44 -12.07
N GLY A 880 -14.42 41.57 -11.07
CA GLY A 880 -14.92 41.81 -9.71
C GLY A 880 -14.29 43.07 -9.10
N ALA A 881 -12.96 43.21 -9.24
CA ALA A 881 -12.24 44.39 -8.82
C ALA A 881 -12.80 45.66 -9.51
N LEU A 882 -12.93 45.67 -10.85
CA LEU A 882 -13.48 46.80 -11.60
C LEU A 882 -14.92 47.15 -11.16
N ARG A 883 -15.78 46.15 -10.95
CA ARG A 883 -17.16 46.34 -10.46
C ARG A 883 -17.20 47.01 -9.10
N ALA A 884 -16.34 46.61 -8.16
CA ALA A 884 -16.25 47.23 -6.83
C ALA A 884 -15.83 48.72 -6.85
N ARG A 885 -15.27 49.23 -7.97
CA ARG A 885 -15.00 50.67 -8.19
C ARG A 885 -16.08 51.37 -9.02
N GLY A 886 -17.21 50.71 -9.32
CA GLY A 886 -18.27 51.25 -10.17
C GLY A 886 -17.95 51.23 -11.68
N ARG A 887 -16.81 50.64 -12.09
CA ARG A 887 -16.38 50.55 -13.50
C ARG A 887 -17.03 49.36 -14.21
N ARG A 888 -18.36 49.25 -14.11
CA ARG A 888 -19.13 48.09 -14.61
C ARG A 888 -19.03 47.88 -16.12
N ALA A 889 -18.93 48.94 -16.91
CA ALA A 889 -18.79 48.84 -18.37
C ALA A 889 -17.48 48.15 -18.78
N GLU A 890 -16.39 48.38 -18.03
CA GLU A 890 -15.08 47.77 -18.30
C GLU A 890 -14.99 46.33 -17.81
N ALA A 891 -15.79 45.95 -16.81
CA ALA A 891 -15.82 44.58 -16.29
C ALA A 891 -16.49 43.57 -17.23
N LEU A 892 -17.53 43.99 -17.97
CA LEU A 892 -18.36 43.09 -18.78
C LEU A 892 -17.56 42.32 -19.86
N PRO A 893 -16.67 42.95 -20.66
CA PRO A 893 -15.88 42.22 -21.66
C PRO A 893 -15.02 41.11 -21.07
N HIS A 894 -14.47 41.31 -19.87
CA HIS A 894 -13.67 40.30 -19.18
C HIS A 894 -14.51 39.10 -18.76
N LEU A 895 -15.71 39.33 -18.20
CA LEU A 895 -16.63 38.27 -17.80
C LEU A 895 -17.18 37.48 -19.00
N GLN A 896 -17.54 38.17 -20.08
CA GLN A 896 -17.99 37.53 -21.31
C GLN A 896 -16.88 36.68 -21.93
N ARG A 897 -15.65 37.18 -21.94
CA ARG A 897 -14.49 36.43 -22.41
C ARG A 897 -14.22 35.21 -21.53
N ALA A 898 -14.26 35.36 -20.20
CA ALA A 898 -14.09 34.25 -19.26
C ALA A 898 -15.12 33.14 -19.50
N LEU A 899 -16.41 33.49 -19.63
CA LEU A 899 -17.46 32.51 -19.91
C LEU A 899 -17.26 31.83 -21.26
N ALA A 900 -16.97 32.61 -22.32
CA ALA A 900 -16.81 32.07 -23.67
C ALA A 900 -15.62 31.09 -23.77
N LEU A 901 -14.51 31.39 -23.07
CA LEU A 901 -13.35 30.50 -23.00
C LEU A 901 -13.67 29.22 -22.24
N ALA A 902 -14.28 29.35 -21.05
CA ALA A 902 -14.64 28.21 -20.22
C ALA A 902 -15.60 27.25 -20.95
N GLU A 903 -16.68 27.78 -21.54
CA GLU A 903 -17.68 26.94 -22.22
C GLU A 903 -17.14 26.24 -23.46
N LYS A 904 -16.27 26.91 -24.23
CA LYS A 904 -15.75 26.40 -25.49
C LYS A 904 -14.71 25.30 -25.27
N GLU A 905 -13.81 25.49 -24.31
CA GLU A 905 -12.63 24.63 -24.16
C GLU A 905 -12.78 23.61 -23.02
N MET A 906 -13.54 23.93 -21.96
CA MET A 906 -13.72 23.06 -20.79
C MET A 906 -15.12 22.44 -20.71
N GLY A 907 -16.07 22.97 -21.49
CA GLY A 907 -17.46 22.51 -21.53
C GLY A 907 -18.39 23.33 -20.63
N LYS A 908 -19.70 23.16 -20.86
CA LYS A 908 -20.75 24.01 -20.26
C LYS A 908 -21.01 23.76 -18.77
N ASP A 909 -20.53 22.63 -18.26
CA ASP A 909 -20.73 22.15 -16.90
C ASP A 909 -19.42 22.14 -16.09
N ALA A 910 -18.38 22.83 -16.58
CA ALA A 910 -17.10 22.93 -15.89
C ALA A 910 -17.16 23.90 -14.69
N PHE A 911 -16.30 23.67 -13.70
CA PHE A 911 -16.22 24.49 -12.48
C PHE A 911 -15.90 25.96 -12.81
N GLU A 912 -15.03 26.20 -13.78
CA GLU A 912 -14.63 27.52 -14.27
C GLU A 912 -15.81 28.24 -14.95
N THR A 913 -16.70 27.49 -15.61
CA THR A 913 -17.94 28.04 -16.18
C THR A 913 -18.85 28.59 -15.07
N ALA A 914 -18.98 27.87 -13.95
CA ALA A 914 -19.75 28.35 -12.81
C ALA A 914 -19.18 29.66 -12.26
N THR A 915 -17.84 29.75 -12.10
CA THR A 915 -17.16 30.97 -11.65
C THR A 915 -17.43 32.17 -12.57
N ALA A 916 -17.38 31.97 -13.90
CA ALA A 916 -17.70 33.04 -14.84
C ALA A 916 -19.19 33.43 -14.83
N LEU A 917 -20.09 32.45 -14.69
CA LEU A 917 -21.54 32.67 -14.57
C LEU A 917 -21.89 33.45 -13.29
N GLU A 918 -21.26 33.15 -12.16
CA GLU A 918 -21.41 33.91 -10.91
C GLU A 918 -21.02 35.37 -11.11
N GLY A 919 -19.87 35.63 -11.76
CA GLY A 919 -19.42 36.97 -12.09
C GLY A 919 -20.40 37.75 -12.98
N LEU A 920 -20.95 37.11 -14.02
CA LEU A 920 -21.99 37.68 -14.88
C LEU A 920 -23.33 37.88 -14.17
N GLY A 921 -23.75 36.91 -13.35
CA GLY A 921 -24.95 37.00 -12.53
C GLY A 921 -24.90 38.19 -11.59
N ALA A 922 -23.76 38.38 -10.94
CA ALA A 922 -23.51 39.51 -10.06
C ALA A 922 -23.49 40.84 -10.83
N TRP A 923 -22.89 40.89 -12.03
CA TRP A 923 -22.93 42.06 -12.90
C TRP A 923 -24.35 42.42 -13.36
N HIS A 924 -25.18 41.43 -13.72
CA HIS A 924 -26.57 41.63 -14.13
C HIS A 924 -27.46 42.07 -12.96
N LEU A 925 -27.23 41.52 -11.77
CA LEU A 925 -27.96 41.87 -10.56
C LEU A 925 -27.74 43.35 -10.20
N GLU A 926 -26.49 43.82 -10.21
CA GLU A 926 -26.14 45.24 -10.05
C GLU A 926 -26.73 46.14 -11.15
N GLY A 927 -27.05 45.56 -12.31
CA GLY A 927 -27.62 46.25 -13.46
C GLY A 927 -29.13 46.36 -13.49
N GLY A 928 -29.82 45.78 -12.51
CA GLY A 928 -31.28 45.69 -12.54
C GLY A 928 -31.82 44.59 -13.47
N GLN A 929 -30.96 43.79 -14.11
CA GLN A 929 -31.38 42.71 -15.01
C GLN A 929 -31.61 41.41 -14.23
N HIS A 930 -32.53 41.47 -13.26
CA HIS A 930 -32.73 40.41 -12.26
C HIS A 930 -33.08 39.03 -12.86
N ARG A 931 -33.83 38.99 -13.98
CA ARG A 931 -34.15 37.72 -14.67
C ARG A 931 -32.92 37.08 -15.29
N GLN A 932 -32.02 37.87 -15.88
CA GLN A 932 -30.76 37.36 -16.45
C GLN A 932 -29.83 36.88 -15.32
N ALA A 933 -29.74 37.66 -14.23
CA ALA A 933 -28.98 37.27 -13.04
C ALA A 933 -29.44 35.91 -12.49
N LEU A 934 -30.76 35.71 -12.34
CA LEU A 934 -31.34 34.45 -11.87
C LEU A 934 -30.92 33.26 -12.73
N VAL A 935 -30.98 33.38 -14.06
CA VAL A 935 -30.60 32.31 -15.00
C VAL A 935 -29.13 31.94 -14.83
N HIS A 936 -28.23 32.93 -14.72
CA HIS A 936 -26.81 32.67 -14.53
C HIS A 936 -26.53 31.99 -13.19
N TYR A 937 -27.11 32.46 -12.09
CA TYR A 937 -26.90 31.86 -10.77
C TYR A 937 -27.52 30.48 -10.63
N GLN A 938 -28.68 30.20 -11.22
CA GLN A 938 -29.27 28.86 -11.21
C GLN A 938 -28.38 27.86 -11.94
N ARG A 939 -27.80 28.29 -13.08
CA ARG A 939 -26.88 27.44 -13.84
C ARG A 939 -25.56 27.24 -13.08
N ALA A 940 -25.00 28.28 -12.48
CA ALA A 940 -23.82 28.16 -11.63
C ALA A 940 -24.08 27.23 -10.44
N LEU A 941 -25.23 27.37 -9.77
CA LEU A 941 -25.64 26.52 -8.65
C LEU A 941 -25.69 25.04 -9.05
N ALA A 942 -26.33 24.72 -10.18
CA ALA A 942 -26.43 23.35 -10.66
C ALA A 942 -25.05 22.72 -10.91
N ILE A 943 -24.09 23.49 -11.43
CA ILE A 943 -22.72 23.04 -11.63
C ILE A 943 -22.03 22.82 -10.27
N ARG A 944 -22.11 23.78 -9.34
CA ARG A 944 -21.48 23.67 -8.02
C ARG A 944 -22.05 22.53 -7.18
N GLU A 945 -23.36 22.29 -7.23
CA GLU A 945 -24.03 21.19 -6.49
C GLU A 945 -23.57 19.80 -6.95
N LYS A 946 -23.13 19.67 -8.21
CA LYS A 946 -22.55 18.43 -8.73
C LYS A 946 -21.13 18.19 -8.22
N ASP A 947 -20.38 19.28 -8.03
CA ASP A 947 -18.92 19.27 -7.86
C ASP A 947 -18.46 19.43 -6.40
N SER A 948 -19.29 20.03 -5.54
CA SER A 948 -18.95 20.37 -4.16
C SER A 948 -19.78 19.54 -3.16
N PRO A 949 -19.19 19.05 -2.06
CA PRO A 949 -19.93 18.38 -1.01
C PRO A 949 -21.07 19.24 -0.44
N PRO A 950 -22.16 18.64 0.07
CA PRO A 950 -23.18 19.37 0.80
C PRO A 950 -22.54 20.15 1.96
N GLY A 951 -22.86 21.44 2.09
CA GLY A 951 -22.28 22.29 3.14
C GLY A 951 -20.99 23.02 2.73
N HIS A 952 -20.46 22.80 1.52
CA HIS A 952 -19.26 23.51 1.07
C HIS A 952 -19.54 25.02 0.85
N PRO A 953 -18.64 25.93 1.27
CA PRO A 953 -18.84 27.38 1.12
C PRO A 953 -19.01 27.88 -0.31
N ASP A 954 -18.49 27.17 -1.32
CA ASP A 954 -18.65 27.55 -2.74
C ASP A 954 -20.12 27.56 -3.21
N LEU A 955 -21.01 26.89 -2.48
CA LEU A 955 -22.46 26.94 -2.75
C LEU A 955 -23.09 28.27 -2.30
N PHE A 956 -22.40 29.05 -1.45
CA PHE A 956 -22.96 30.26 -0.84
C PHE A 956 -23.32 31.32 -1.88
N GLU A 957 -22.38 31.71 -2.74
CA GLU A 957 -22.61 32.80 -3.69
C GLU A 957 -23.71 32.50 -4.72
N PRO A 958 -23.75 31.32 -5.39
CA PRO A 958 -24.84 31.02 -6.30
C PRO A 958 -26.20 30.91 -5.59
N LEU A 959 -26.28 30.32 -4.38
CA LEU A 959 -27.53 30.29 -3.61
C LEU A 959 -27.99 31.70 -3.20
N ALA A 960 -27.08 32.52 -2.69
CA ALA A 960 -27.36 33.91 -2.35
C ALA A 960 -27.77 34.72 -3.58
N GLY A 961 -27.12 34.49 -4.72
CA GLY A 961 -27.43 35.11 -6.00
C GLY A 961 -28.84 34.76 -6.52
N VAL A 962 -29.24 33.48 -6.45
CA VAL A 962 -30.60 33.03 -6.77
C VAL A 962 -31.61 33.76 -5.88
N GLY A 963 -31.41 33.74 -4.57
CA GLY A 963 -32.31 34.37 -3.61
C GLY A 963 -32.43 35.89 -3.80
N ARG A 964 -31.29 36.59 -3.96
CA ARG A 964 -31.26 38.03 -4.28
C ARG A 964 -32.02 38.36 -5.55
N SER A 965 -31.87 37.54 -6.58
CA SER A 965 -32.54 37.74 -7.87
C SER A 965 -34.05 37.53 -7.76
N GLN A 966 -34.50 36.54 -6.99
CA GLN A 966 -35.94 36.27 -6.77
C GLN A 966 -36.62 37.36 -5.94
N VAL A 967 -35.99 37.83 -4.86
CA VAL A 967 -36.51 38.99 -4.11
C VAL A 967 -36.64 40.22 -5.02
N ALA A 968 -35.62 40.49 -5.83
CA ALA A 968 -35.65 41.63 -6.77
C ALA A 968 -36.70 41.48 -7.89
N LEU A 969 -37.11 40.25 -8.22
CA LEU A 969 -38.22 39.95 -9.14
C LEU A 969 -39.60 39.96 -8.45
N ASN A 970 -39.67 40.36 -7.18
CA ASN A 970 -40.90 40.32 -6.37
C ASN A 970 -41.50 38.90 -6.25
N ALA A 971 -40.64 37.90 -6.16
CA ALA A 971 -40.96 36.49 -5.92
C ALA A 971 -40.41 36.02 -4.55
N PRO A 972 -40.93 36.56 -3.44
CA PRO A 972 -40.36 36.35 -2.10
C PRO A 972 -40.49 34.90 -1.60
N ALA A 973 -41.56 34.19 -1.98
CA ALA A 973 -41.77 32.80 -1.54
C ALA A 973 -40.70 31.85 -2.13
N GLU A 974 -40.36 32.04 -3.41
CA GLU A 974 -39.35 31.27 -4.11
C GLU A 974 -37.93 31.58 -3.61
N ALA A 975 -37.72 32.77 -3.03
CA ALA A 975 -36.44 33.20 -2.47
C ALA A 975 -36.11 32.55 -1.12
N VAL A 976 -37.10 32.11 -0.33
CA VAL A 976 -36.88 31.62 1.04
C VAL A 976 -35.93 30.42 1.06
N ALA A 977 -36.24 29.36 0.30
CA ALA A 977 -35.44 28.13 0.31
C ALA A 977 -33.95 28.32 -0.07
N PRO A 978 -33.59 28.99 -1.18
CA PRO A 978 -32.19 29.22 -1.51
C PRO A 978 -31.49 30.14 -0.49
N LEU A 979 -32.19 31.14 0.06
CA LEU A 979 -31.63 32.01 1.10
C LEU A 979 -31.39 31.27 2.43
N GLU A 980 -32.27 30.35 2.83
CA GLU A 980 -32.07 29.50 4.01
C GLU A 980 -30.85 28.59 3.84
N ARG A 981 -30.73 27.96 2.65
CA ARG A 981 -29.57 27.13 2.32
C ARG A 981 -28.27 27.94 2.33
N ALA A 982 -28.25 29.13 1.74
CA ALA A 982 -27.08 30.01 1.79
C ALA A 982 -26.75 30.44 3.23
N LEU A 983 -27.77 30.77 4.05
CA LEU A 983 -27.55 31.19 5.43
C LEU A 983 -27.00 30.06 6.32
N ALA A 984 -27.33 28.79 6.02
CA ALA A 984 -26.76 27.63 6.70
C ALA A 984 -25.23 27.52 6.50
N LEU A 985 -24.72 28.01 5.37
CA LEU A 985 -23.28 28.01 5.06
C LEU A 985 -22.54 29.19 5.70
N ALA A 986 -23.26 30.24 6.11
CA ALA A 986 -22.72 31.50 6.59
C ALA A 986 -21.91 31.41 7.90
N GLY A 987 -21.89 30.24 8.55
CA GLY A 987 -20.99 29.96 9.68
C GLY A 987 -19.54 29.67 9.28
N SER A 988 -19.26 29.51 7.98
CA SER A 988 -17.89 29.33 7.49
C SER A 988 -17.03 30.58 7.74
N PRO A 989 -15.79 30.44 8.23
CA PRO A 989 -14.85 31.56 8.36
C PRO A 989 -14.51 32.25 7.04
N ARG A 990 -14.73 31.59 5.90
CA ARG A 990 -14.52 32.17 4.57
C ARG A 990 -15.57 33.23 4.20
N ILE A 991 -16.72 33.22 4.86
CA ILE A 991 -17.82 34.14 4.58
C ILE A 991 -17.76 35.30 5.56
N ALA A 992 -17.74 36.51 5.01
CA ALA A 992 -17.70 37.72 5.80
C ALA A 992 -18.95 37.86 6.71
N PRO A 993 -18.79 38.15 8.02
CA PRO A 993 -19.93 38.34 8.93
C PRO A 993 -20.95 39.38 8.45
N GLU A 994 -20.48 40.45 7.83
CA GLU A 994 -21.31 41.49 7.22
C GLU A 994 -22.14 40.96 6.04
N THR A 995 -21.54 40.14 5.16
CA THR A 995 -22.25 39.49 4.05
C THR A 995 -23.31 38.50 4.56
N ALA A 996 -23.00 37.75 5.62
CA ALA A 996 -23.95 36.87 6.28
C ALA A 996 -25.12 37.65 6.91
N ALA A 997 -24.85 38.82 7.49
CA ALA A 997 -25.87 39.68 8.07
C ALA A 997 -26.80 40.29 7.00
N ASP A 998 -26.25 40.74 5.87
CA ASP A 998 -27.03 41.24 4.73
C ASP A 998 -27.96 40.16 4.17
N LEU A 999 -27.45 38.94 4.02
CA LEU A 999 -28.26 37.79 3.58
C LEU A 999 -29.36 37.44 4.59
N ARG A 1000 -29.04 37.52 5.88
CA ARG A 1000 -29.99 37.27 6.97
C ARG A 1000 -31.14 38.29 6.96
N PHE A 1001 -30.82 39.56 6.72
CA PHE A 1001 -31.84 40.60 6.56
C PHE A 1001 -32.67 40.43 5.28
N LEU A 1002 -32.04 40.01 4.18
CA LEU A 1002 -32.74 39.69 2.95
C LEU A 1002 -33.76 38.54 3.14
N LEU A 1003 -33.36 37.47 3.83
CA LEU A 1003 -34.26 36.37 4.18
C LEU A 1003 -35.40 36.84 5.09
N ALA A 1004 -35.13 37.71 6.06
CA ALA A 1004 -36.17 38.29 6.90
C ALA A 1004 -37.24 39.00 6.08
N ARG A 1005 -36.83 39.81 5.10
CA ARG A 1005 -37.75 40.49 4.18
C ARG A 1005 -38.53 39.50 3.32
N ALA A 1006 -37.85 38.51 2.74
CA ALA A 1006 -38.51 37.49 1.92
C ALA A 1006 -39.59 36.70 2.70
N LEU A 1007 -39.27 36.28 3.93
CA LEU A 1007 -40.24 35.61 4.82
C LEU A 1007 -41.44 36.50 5.14
N TRP A 1008 -41.18 37.78 5.45
CA TRP A 1008 -42.23 38.74 5.74
C TRP A 1008 -43.16 38.97 4.55
N ASP A 1009 -42.58 39.21 3.38
CA ASP A 1009 -43.31 39.51 2.13
C ASP A 1009 -44.05 38.28 1.59
N ALA A 1010 -43.54 37.07 1.82
CA ALA A 1010 -44.22 35.81 1.53
C ALA A 1010 -45.38 35.50 2.50
N GLY A 1011 -45.52 36.26 3.60
CA GLY A 1011 -46.53 36.03 4.61
C GLY A 1011 -46.27 34.82 5.52
N THR A 1012 -45.05 34.28 5.52
CA THR A 1012 -44.67 33.07 6.25
C THR A 1012 -43.62 33.38 7.33
N GLY A 1013 -43.87 33.02 8.59
CA GLY A 1013 -42.84 33.10 9.64
C GLY A 1013 -42.45 34.52 10.07
N ARG A 1014 -43.42 35.40 10.32
CA ARG A 1014 -43.19 36.81 10.73
C ARG A 1014 -42.33 36.97 11.98
N GLU A 1015 -42.50 36.12 12.98
CA GLU A 1015 -41.65 36.14 14.18
C GLU A 1015 -40.19 35.82 13.83
N ARG A 1016 -39.97 34.79 13.01
CA ARG A 1016 -38.65 34.40 12.53
C ARG A 1016 -38.00 35.50 11.71
N ALA A 1017 -38.76 36.18 10.85
CA ALA A 1017 -38.28 37.34 10.09
C ALA A 1017 -37.74 38.44 11.03
N ARG A 1018 -38.49 38.80 12.08
CA ARG A 1018 -38.04 39.80 13.06
C ARG A 1018 -36.78 39.35 13.79
N GLU A 1019 -36.69 38.09 14.19
CA GLU A 1019 -35.51 37.53 14.86
C GLU A 1019 -34.27 37.60 13.95
N LEU A 1020 -34.41 37.21 12.69
CA LEU A 1020 -33.34 37.27 11.70
C LEU A 1020 -32.88 38.72 11.46
N ALA A 1021 -33.80 39.66 11.29
CA ALA A 1021 -33.47 41.08 11.13
C ALA A 1021 -32.78 41.66 12.39
N THR A 1022 -33.22 41.27 13.59
CA THR A 1022 -32.59 41.71 14.84
C THR A 1022 -31.14 41.26 14.93
N ARG A 1023 -30.89 39.97 14.66
CA ARG A 1023 -29.53 39.42 14.64
C ARG A 1023 -28.67 40.05 13.53
N ALA A 1024 -29.24 40.32 12.36
CA ALA A 1024 -28.53 41.00 11.28
C ALA A 1024 -28.05 42.39 11.69
N ARG A 1025 -28.93 43.18 12.33
CA ARG A 1025 -28.59 44.49 12.88
C ARG A 1025 -27.44 44.43 13.88
N GLU A 1026 -27.49 43.48 14.81
CA GLU A 1026 -26.43 43.30 15.83
C GLU A 1026 -25.07 43.04 15.19
N VAL A 1027 -24.99 42.12 14.22
CA VAL A 1027 -23.75 41.81 13.50
C VAL A 1027 -23.25 43.01 12.70
N LEU A 1028 -24.14 43.74 12.00
CA LEU A 1028 -23.77 44.94 11.24
C LEU A 1028 -23.24 46.05 12.14
N LEU A 1029 -23.80 46.24 13.34
CA LEU A 1029 -23.29 47.20 14.33
C LEU A 1029 -21.90 46.79 14.84
N GLN A 1030 -21.69 45.51 15.12
CA GLN A 1030 -20.38 44.98 15.51
C GLN A 1030 -19.33 45.14 14.40
N ALA A 1031 -19.74 44.98 13.14
CA ALA A 1031 -18.90 45.19 11.96
C ALA A 1031 -18.73 46.67 11.56
N HIS A 1032 -19.21 47.62 12.39
CA HIS A 1032 -19.17 49.06 12.13
C HIS A 1032 -19.86 49.51 10.82
N GLN A 1033 -20.84 48.74 10.33
CA GLN A 1033 -21.64 49.04 9.14
C GLN A 1033 -22.90 49.86 9.51
N ALA A 1034 -22.68 51.05 10.11
CA ALA A 1034 -23.76 51.87 10.66
C ALA A 1034 -24.89 52.21 9.65
N PRO A 1035 -24.63 52.52 8.37
CA PRO A 1035 -25.69 52.78 7.39
C PRO A 1035 -26.60 51.56 7.17
N ALA A 1036 -26.02 50.37 7.00
CA ALA A 1036 -26.78 49.14 6.81
C ALA A 1036 -27.58 48.77 8.07
N ALA A 1037 -26.97 48.86 9.26
CA ALA A 1037 -27.66 48.63 10.52
C ALA A 1037 -28.86 49.59 10.74
N SER A 1038 -28.74 50.84 10.28
CA SER A 1038 -29.82 51.83 10.35
C SER A 1038 -31.00 51.44 9.45
N GLN A 1039 -30.74 50.90 8.25
CA GLN A 1039 -31.80 50.39 7.37
C GLN A 1039 -32.56 49.23 8.00
N VAL A 1040 -31.85 48.29 8.63
CA VAL A 1040 -32.49 47.17 9.34
C VAL A 1040 -33.32 47.66 10.52
N THR A 1041 -32.85 48.70 11.23
CA THR A 1041 -33.58 49.29 12.37
C THR A 1041 -34.89 49.94 11.91
N ALA A 1042 -34.84 50.76 10.86
CA ALA A 1042 -36.05 51.38 10.30
C ALA A 1042 -37.05 50.33 9.79
N TRP A 1043 -36.56 49.23 9.23
CA TRP A 1043 -37.43 48.10 8.85
C TRP A 1043 -38.07 47.44 10.07
N LEU A 1044 -37.32 47.16 11.14
CA LEU A 1044 -37.86 46.59 12.38
C LEU A 1044 -38.93 47.49 13.02
N GLU A 1045 -38.72 48.80 13.03
CA GLU A 1045 -39.67 49.79 13.58
C GLU A 1045 -40.97 49.83 12.76
N SER A 1046 -40.87 49.86 11.44
CA SER A 1046 -42.04 49.89 10.54
C SER A 1046 -42.82 48.59 10.51
N HIS A 1047 -42.21 47.47 10.91
CA HIS A 1047 -42.82 46.14 10.93
C HIS A 1047 -43.04 45.63 12.36
N GLY A 1048 -43.12 46.55 13.34
CA GLY A 1048 -43.18 46.31 14.78
C GLY A 1048 -44.48 46.76 15.48
N GLY A 1049 -45.66 46.48 14.90
CA GLY A 1049 -46.97 46.51 15.61
C GLY A 1049 -47.48 45.08 15.87
N PRO A 1050 -48.37 44.87 16.88
CA PRO A 1050 -48.73 43.55 17.42
C PRO A 1050 -49.25 42.56 16.37
#